data_AF-A0A3M0NTB2-F1
#
_entry.id   AF-A0A3M0NTB2-F1
#
_cell.length_a   1.000
_cell.length_b   1.000
_cell.length_c   1.000
_cell.angle_alpha   90.00
_cell.angle_beta   90.00
_cell.angle_gamma   90.00
#
_symmetry.space_group_name_H-M   'P 1'
#
loop_
_entity.id
_entity.type
_entity.pdbx_description
1 polymer ?
#
loop_
_entity_poly.entity_id
_entity_poly.type
_entity_poly.pdbx_seq_one_letter_code
_entity_poly.pdbx_strand_id
1 'polypeptide(L)'
;MKNARISLDQAYIDQVKQNVSPHWGELGWVTYKRTYARWLPEYNRAEEWDETVKRVVEGNINLDPRLTDSPSEDVVEELTDEAKRLFKLIYGLASTPSGRNLWVSGTDYQRRNGDSLNNCWFIAIKPQKYGDSHIVPDYLDKNQEALSMPFSFVFDQLMKGGGVGFSVVQDNIQKIPSVDNKIDLTIVIDKASASYDDSVKLGATDKSEWVKQNQNSDDYIYYNLPDTREGWVLANARLIDMHFKETNPENKQKLVLDISGIRPYGAKIHGFGGTASGPMPLVEMLFEINDIINNRVGTKITSVDGTDICNLIGKTVVAGNVRRSAELALGSNDDQDFITMKQDKDKLYHHRWASNNSVAIDAKFDGYEPIAAGIRENGEPGVVNLDLSRNYGRIIDGYQEGIDGEVEGTNPCGEISLANGEPCNLFEVFPYIAEEQGWDLKEVFKLATRYTKRVTFSEYDWEVSRNIIYKNRRIGVSMSGIQDWLLNDLGHRVVTGFEDSIDEETGAKIKKPIYDPKGIKMVEEAYQAVIDADQDYSKALNCNPSIKHTTVKPSGTVAKLAGASEGMHFHYAGYLIQRIRFQASDPLLKALDACGYYSEPDIYSPNTICVEFPLRAAHADSKNFASAGTVSIEEQFATQAFLQTYWSDNAVSCTVTFQSDEGDKITSLFKQYRNVIKSTSLLPYYGGSLEQAPKEPIDKETYEERKAKISGDVATVFAEQHDDQKDIELVDQTDCESGACPVK
;
A
#
# COMPACT_ATOMS: atom_id res chain seq x y z
N MET A 1 -4.35 16.16 36.39
CA MET A 1 -4.28 17.29 35.43
C MET A 1 -4.46 16.68 34.05
N LYS A 2 -5.45 17.14 33.28
CA LYS A 2 -5.94 16.43 32.08
C LYS A 2 -5.05 16.74 30.88
N ASN A 3 -4.65 15.72 30.12
CA ASN A 3 -4.13 15.87 28.77
C ASN A 3 -5.09 16.79 27.98
N ALA A 4 -4.56 17.87 27.38
CA ALA A 4 -5.38 18.71 26.51
C ALA A 4 -5.57 17.97 25.19
N ARG A 5 -6.81 17.93 24.71
CA ARG A 5 -7.15 17.32 23.43
C ARG A 5 -7.65 18.41 22.49
N ILE A 6 -7.02 18.52 21.33
CA ILE A 6 -7.43 19.46 20.29
C ILE A 6 -8.67 18.90 19.60
N SER A 7 -9.68 19.74 19.44
CA SER A 7 -10.91 19.44 18.69
C SER A 7 -11.35 20.68 17.91
N LEU A 8 -11.96 20.47 16.75
CA LEU A 8 -12.50 21.54 15.92
C LEU A 8 -13.93 21.87 16.33
N ASP A 9 -14.22 23.16 16.50
CA ASP A 9 -15.57 23.63 16.79
C ASP A 9 -16.49 23.44 15.58
N GLN A 10 -17.73 23.03 15.83
CA GLN A 10 -18.72 22.84 14.75
C GLN A 10 -18.96 24.13 13.97
N ALA A 11 -18.95 25.29 14.64
CA ALA A 11 -19.09 26.60 13.98
C ALA A 11 -17.99 26.86 12.94
N TYR A 12 -16.76 26.41 13.20
CA TYR A 12 -15.66 26.51 12.23
C TYR A 12 -15.88 25.57 11.04
N ILE A 13 -16.30 24.32 11.31
CA ILE A 13 -16.60 23.34 10.26
C ILE A 13 -17.71 23.86 9.34
N ASP A 14 -18.81 24.38 9.92
CA ASP A 14 -19.92 24.94 9.16
C ASP A 14 -19.48 26.14 8.31
N GLN A 15 -18.59 26.99 8.85
CA GLN A 15 -17.99 28.09 8.09
C GLN A 15 -17.15 27.58 6.90
N VAL A 16 -16.37 26.52 7.07
CA VAL A 16 -15.59 25.94 5.97
C VAL A 16 -16.51 25.35 4.90
N LYS A 17 -17.54 24.60 5.29
CA LYS A 17 -18.54 24.01 4.37
C LYS A 17 -19.26 25.06 3.52
N GLN A 18 -19.44 26.28 4.03
CA GLN A 18 -20.04 27.39 3.28
C GLN A 18 -19.07 28.06 2.29
N ASN A 19 -17.76 28.02 2.57
CA ASN A 19 -16.75 28.82 1.85
C ASN A 19 -15.80 27.99 0.99
N VAL A 20 -15.78 26.67 1.16
CA VAL A 20 -14.93 25.75 0.42
C VAL A 20 -15.81 24.67 -0.19
N SER A 21 -15.65 24.43 -1.48
CA SER A 21 -16.26 23.29 -2.16
C SER A 21 -15.20 22.20 -2.34
N PRO A 22 -15.41 20.96 -1.86
CA PRO A 22 -14.50 19.86 -2.12
C PRO A 22 -14.34 19.63 -3.63
N HIS A 23 -13.10 19.55 -4.11
CA HIS A 23 -12.79 19.29 -5.52
C HIS A 23 -12.97 17.79 -5.84
N TRP A 24 -14.21 17.32 -5.89
CA TRP A 24 -14.51 15.95 -6.27
C TRP A 24 -14.24 15.72 -7.77
N GLY A 25 -13.48 14.67 -8.08
CA GLY A 25 -13.49 14.09 -9.41
C GLY A 25 -14.86 13.49 -9.73
N GLU A 26 -15.11 13.16 -10.99
CA GLU A 26 -16.37 12.55 -11.45
C GLU A 26 -16.71 11.22 -10.74
N LEU A 27 -15.67 10.52 -10.25
CA LEU A 27 -15.80 9.29 -9.45
C LEU A 27 -15.61 9.51 -7.96
N GLY A 28 -15.32 10.75 -7.55
CA GLY A 28 -14.67 11.04 -6.29
C GLY A 28 -15.56 10.76 -5.09
N TRP A 29 -16.75 11.35 -5.06
CA TRP A 29 -17.69 11.15 -3.95
C TRP A 29 -18.16 9.69 -3.83
N VAL A 30 -18.43 9.04 -4.96
CA VAL A 30 -18.81 7.60 -5.00
C VAL A 30 -17.68 6.74 -4.43
N THR A 31 -16.43 7.04 -4.78
CA THR A 31 -15.24 6.37 -4.24
C THR A 31 -15.09 6.64 -2.74
N TYR A 32 -15.35 7.87 -2.28
CA TYR A 32 -15.35 8.21 -0.86
C TYR A 32 -16.39 7.38 -0.08
N LYS A 33 -17.65 7.38 -0.51
CA LYS A 33 -18.74 6.71 0.22
C LYS A 33 -18.53 5.21 0.35
N ARG A 34 -18.01 4.54 -0.68
CA ARG A 34 -17.82 3.09 -0.67
C ARG A 34 -16.55 2.64 0.07
N THR A 35 -15.55 3.51 0.18
CA THR A 35 -14.20 3.10 0.63
C THR A 35 -13.75 3.78 1.94
N TYR A 36 -14.12 5.03 2.20
CA TYR A 36 -13.57 5.81 3.31
C TYR A 36 -14.59 6.27 4.35
N ALA A 37 -15.87 6.39 3.96
CA ALA A 37 -16.95 6.75 4.87
C ALA A 37 -17.24 5.61 5.84
N ARG A 38 -16.98 5.81 7.14
CA ARG A 38 -17.25 4.79 8.15
C ARG A 38 -18.73 4.77 8.52
N TRP A 39 -19.24 3.63 8.94
CA TRP A 39 -20.58 3.56 9.53
C TRP A 39 -20.62 4.18 10.93
N LEU A 40 -21.68 4.94 11.19
CA LEU A 40 -22.01 5.55 12.48
C LEU A 40 -23.28 4.87 13.03
N PRO A 41 -23.14 3.86 13.91
CA PRO A 41 -24.28 3.12 14.45
C PRO A 41 -25.34 4.01 15.10
N GLU A 42 -24.92 5.06 15.80
CA GLU A 42 -25.77 6.00 16.50
C GLU A 42 -26.66 6.85 15.58
N TYR A 43 -26.24 7.03 14.32
CA TYR A 43 -26.98 7.79 13.30
C TYR A 43 -27.57 6.89 12.21
N ASN A 44 -27.31 5.59 12.25
CA ASN A 44 -27.72 4.61 11.25
C ASN A 44 -27.39 5.03 9.80
N ARG A 45 -26.19 5.61 9.60
CA ARG A 45 -25.69 6.03 8.29
C ARG A 45 -24.17 5.98 8.24
N ALA A 46 -23.60 6.09 7.05
CA ALA A 46 -22.17 6.34 6.88
C ALA A 46 -21.82 7.82 7.12
N GLU A 47 -20.55 8.08 7.44
CA GLU A 47 -19.98 9.42 7.59
C GLU A 47 -20.22 10.30 6.36
N GLU A 48 -20.43 11.58 6.60
CA GLU A 48 -20.25 12.63 5.59
C GLU A 48 -18.80 13.12 5.56
N TRP A 49 -18.40 13.73 4.43
CA TRP A 49 -17.00 14.08 4.19
C TRP A 49 -16.41 14.98 5.29
N ASP A 50 -17.17 15.96 5.77
CA ASP A 50 -16.72 16.82 6.87
C ASP A 50 -16.48 16.07 8.18
N GLU A 51 -17.25 15.01 8.47
CA GLU A 51 -17.08 14.18 9.66
C GLU A 51 -15.81 13.32 9.55
N THR A 52 -15.59 12.71 8.39
CA THR A 52 -14.34 11.98 8.10
C THR A 52 -13.12 12.90 8.24
N VAL A 53 -13.14 14.07 7.59
CA VAL A 53 -12.00 15.01 7.66
C VAL A 53 -11.77 15.49 9.09
N LYS A 54 -12.84 15.79 9.84
CA LYS A 54 -12.74 16.19 11.26
C LYS A 54 -11.99 15.14 12.07
N ARG A 55 -12.43 13.87 12.05
CA ARG A 55 -11.77 12.82 12.85
C ARG A 55 -10.34 12.55 12.38
N VAL A 56 -10.07 12.67 11.09
CA VAL A 56 -8.74 12.43 10.52
C VAL A 56 -7.75 13.49 11.00
N VAL A 57 -8.17 14.75 10.98
CA VAL A 57 -7.38 15.90 11.45
C VAL A 57 -7.18 15.84 12.95
N GLU A 58 -8.26 15.64 13.72
CA GLU A 58 -8.17 15.53 15.18
C GLU A 58 -7.34 14.32 15.60
N GLY A 59 -7.46 13.19 14.90
CA GLY A 59 -6.65 12.00 15.13
C GLY A 59 -5.16 12.25 14.93
N ASN A 60 -4.78 13.02 13.91
CA ASN A 60 -3.38 13.34 13.62
C ASN A 60 -2.81 14.41 14.54
N ILE A 61 -3.51 15.54 14.73
CA ILE A 61 -2.97 16.67 15.49
C ILE A 61 -2.70 16.30 16.96
N ASN A 62 -3.50 15.39 17.52
CA ASN A 62 -3.34 14.90 18.89
C ASN A 62 -2.19 13.87 19.06
N LEU A 63 -1.47 13.53 18.00
CA LEU A 63 -0.20 12.78 18.08
C LEU A 63 1.00 13.69 18.38
N ASP A 64 0.83 15.01 18.42
CA ASP A 64 1.92 15.92 18.81
C ASP A 64 2.35 15.63 20.27
N PRO A 65 3.60 15.21 20.51
CA PRO A 65 4.05 14.84 21.85
C PRO A 65 4.03 16.02 22.84
N ARG A 66 4.01 17.27 22.37
CA ARG A 66 3.90 18.45 23.23
C ARG A 66 2.53 18.56 23.92
N LEU A 67 1.52 17.81 23.47
CA LEU A 67 0.21 17.71 24.13
C LEU A 67 0.20 16.75 25.32
N THR A 68 1.22 15.91 25.45
CA THR A 68 1.43 15.11 26.67
C THR A 68 2.03 15.98 27.77
N ASP A 69 1.65 15.72 29.03
CA ASP A 69 2.26 16.35 30.22
C ASP A 69 2.05 17.87 30.38
N SER A 70 0.78 18.31 30.40
CA SER A 70 0.37 19.71 30.68
C SER A 70 0.88 20.72 29.64
N PRO A 71 0.31 20.73 28.41
CA PRO A 71 0.70 21.66 27.36
C PRO A 71 0.45 23.12 27.77
N SER A 72 1.30 24.03 27.28
CA SER A 72 1.05 25.48 27.42
C SER A 72 -0.13 25.92 26.56
N GLU A 73 -0.76 27.04 26.94
CA GLU A 73 -1.84 27.65 26.16
C GLU A 73 -1.39 27.98 24.72
N ASP A 74 -0.17 28.51 24.57
CA ASP A 74 0.43 28.81 23.25
C ASP A 74 0.50 27.57 22.33
N VAL A 75 0.86 26.40 22.89
CA VAL A 75 0.94 25.14 22.12
C VAL A 75 -0.46 24.68 21.71
N VAL A 76 -1.44 24.79 22.61
CA VAL A 76 -2.83 24.44 22.32
C VAL A 76 -3.41 25.35 21.23
N GLU A 77 -3.13 26.65 21.29
CA GLU A 77 -3.55 27.62 20.27
C GLU A 77 -2.87 27.35 18.92
N GLU A 78 -1.54 27.18 18.90
CA GLU A 78 -0.76 26.82 17.69
C GLU A 78 -1.36 25.60 16.98
N LEU A 79 -1.60 24.53 17.73
CA LEU A 79 -2.10 23.27 17.19
C LEU A 79 -3.56 23.32 16.79
N THR A 80 -4.38 24.11 17.48
CA THR A 80 -5.77 24.34 17.09
C THR A 80 -5.83 25.09 15.75
N ASP A 81 -5.00 26.10 15.56
CA ASP A 81 -4.96 26.86 14.30
C ASP A 81 -4.33 26.07 13.15
N GLU A 82 -3.38 25.19 13.43
CA GLU A 82 -2.92 24.20 12.45
C GLU A 82 -4.02 23.20 12.09
N ALA A 83 -4.76 22.67 13.06
CA ALA A 83 -5.86 21.75 12.81
C ALA A 83 -6.94 22.38 11.92
N LYS A 84 -7.29 23.66 12.16
CA LYS A 84 -8.22 24.41 11.30
C LYS A 84 -7.73 24.46 9.85
N ARG A 85 -6.47 24.87 9.63
CA ARG A 85 -5.88 24.95 8.28
C ARG A 85 -5.80 23.59 7.60
N LEU A 86 -5.41 22.55 8.34
CA LEU A 86 -5.35 21.18 7.84
C LEU A 86 -6.75 20.65 7.47
N PHE A 87 -7.77 20.96 8.27
CA PHE A 87 -9.16 20.64 7.92
C PHE A 87 -9.58 21.31 6.62
N LYS A 88 -9.34 22.61 6.47
CA LYS A 88 -9.66 23.34 5.23
C LYS A 88 -8.95 22.73 4.03
N LEU A 89 -7.66 22.39 4.16
CA LEU A 89 -6.84 21.82 3.09
C LEU A 89 -7.37 20.46 2.64
N ILE A 90 -7.62 19.55 3.59
CA ILE A 90 -8.09 18.19 3.29
C ILE A 90 -9.55 18.20 2.84
N TYR A 91 -10.41 19.02 3.46
CA TYR A 91 -11.81 19.15 3.07
C TYR A 91 -11.95 19.60 1.61
N GLY A 92 -11.08 20.51 1.17
CA GLY A 92 -11.00 20.94 -0.21
C GLY A 92 -10.53 19.86 -1.20
N LEU A 93 -9.88 18.78 -0.75
CA LEU A 93 -9.15 17.81 -1.60
C LEU A 93 -7.92 18.38 -2.31
N ALA A 94 -7.42 19.54 -1.88
CA ALA A 94 -6.13 20.08 -2.30
C ALA A 94 -4.94 19.22 -1.83
N SER A 95 -5.14 18.49 -0.74
CA SER A 95 -4.23 17.43 -0.29
C SER A 95 -4.99 16.43 0.57
N THR A 96 -4.40 15.27 0.83
CA THR A 96 -5.04 14.22 1.61
C THR A 96 -4.00 13.26 2.17
N PRO A 97 -4.20 12.71 3.37
CA PRO A 97 -3.34 11.64 3.85
C PRO A 97 -3.59 10.35 3.06
N SER A 98 -2.80 9.32 3.32
CA SER A 98 -3.04 8.01 2.69
C SER A 98 -4.48 7.51 2.91
N GLY A 99 -5.00 6.70 1.98
CA GLY A 99 -6.34 6.10 2.13
C GLY A 99 -6.50 5.30 3.44
N ARG A 100 -5.41 4.77 4.00
CA ARG A 100 -5.41 4.17 5.33
C ARG A 100 -5.80 5.18 6.41
N ASN A 101 -5.16 6.34 6.40
CA ASN A 101 -5.40 7.39 7.38
C ASN A 101 -6.82 7.95 7.25
N LEU A 102 -7.33 8.11 6.02
CA LEU A 102 -8.74 8.45 5.80
C LEU A 102 -9.68 7.46 6.48
N TRP A 103 -9.39 6.16 6.47
CA TRP A 103 -10.23 5.14 7.12
C TRP A 103 -10.04 5.02 8.64
N VAL A 104 -8.81 5.13 9.15
CA VAL A 104 -8.50 4.75 10.55
C VAL A 104 -8.16 5.91 11.48
N SER A 105 -7.68 7.06 10.98
CA SER A 105 -7.26 8.16 11.84
C SER A 105 -8.44 8.68 12.68
N GLY A 106 -8.20 8.88 13.98
CA GLY A 106 -9.18 9.34 14.95
C GLY A 106 -10.14 8.27 15.50
N THR A 107 -10.06 7.03 15.00
CA THR A 107 -10.95 5.93 15.41
C THR A 107 -10.48 5.22 16.69
N ASP A 108 -11.37 4.49 17.36
CA ASP A 108 -10.98 3.60 18.47
C ASP A 108 -10.09 2.43 18.03
N TYR A 109 -10.17 2.03 16.75
CA TYR A 109 -9.28 1.02 16.20
C TYR A 109 -7.83 1.51 16.21
N GLN A 110 -7.59 2.73 15.71
CA GLN A 110 -6.26 3.33 15.68
C GLN A 110 -5.66 3.49 17.08
N ARG A 111 -6.46 3.84 18.08
CA ARG A 111 -6.00 3.99 19.47
C ARG A 111 -5.56 2.69 20.15
N ARG A 112 -6.07 1.54 19.69
CA ARG A 112 -5.85 0.23 20.33
C ARG A 112 -4.91 -0.69 19.55
N ASN A 113 -4.58 -0.34 18.31
CA ASN A 113 -3.75 -1.16 17.43
C ASN A 113 -2.57 -0.31 16.95
N GLY A 114 -1.36 -0.68 17.37
CA GLY A 114 -0.13 -0.13 16.81
C GLY A 114 -0.07 -0.37 15.31
N ASP A 115 0.83 0.34 14.64
CA ASP A 115 1.09 0.25 13.19
C ASP A 115 -0.06 0.74 12.28
N SER A 116 -1.25 0.99 12.83
CA SER A 116 -2.49 1.18 12.07
C SER A 116 -2.48 2.37 11.11
N LEU A 117 -1.70 3.42 11.40
CA LEU A 117 -1.56 4.61 10.54
C LEU A 117 -0.59 4.42 9.37
N ASN A 118 0.16 3.31 9.33
CA ASN A 118 1.11 2.99 8.28
C ASN A 118 0.58 1.81 7.45
N ASN A 119 0.65 1.96 6.12
CA ASN A 119 0.01 0.99 5.22
C ASN A 119 1.01 0.04 4.55
N CYS A 120 2.30 0.37 4.49
CA CYS A 120 3.27 -0.46 3.81
C CYS A 120 4.56 -0.57 4.62
N TRP A 121 5.28 -1.68 4.45
CA TRP A 121 6.46 -2.04 5.23
C TRP A 121 7.52 -2.72 4.36
N PHE A 122 8.70 -2.88 4.94
CA PHE A 122 9.74 -3.75 4.39
C PHE A 122 10.36 -4.67 5.45
N ILE A 123 10.72 -5.91 5.10
CA ILE A 123 11.45 -6.83 5.98
C ILE A 123 12.44 -7.73 5.22
N ALA A 124 13.61 -8.00 5.81
CA ALA A 124 14.60 -8.92 5.26
C ALA A 124 14.31 -10.37 5.69
N ILE A 125 14.29 -11.32 4.75
CA ILE A 125 14.04 -12.74 5.04
C ILE A 125 15.33 -13.43 5.51
N LYS A 126 15.66 -13.22 6.79
CA LYS A 126 16.80 -13.81 7.52
C LYS A 126 16.38 -14.06 8.97
N PRO A 127 17.01 -15.01 9.71
CA PRO A 127 16.73 -15.18 11.14
C PRO A 127 16.91 -13.86 11.89
N GLN A 128 15.93 -13.53 12.74
CA GLN A 128 15.88 -12.27 13.48
C GLN A 128 15.21 -12.49 14.83
N LYS A 129 15.51 -11.62 15.81
CA LYS A 129 14.84 -11.62 17.10
C LYS A 129 13.50 -10.89 17.03
N TYR A 130 12.50 -11.36 17.78
CA TYR A 130 11.23 -10.64 17.93
C TYR A 130 11.41 -9.35 18.75
N GLY A 131 12.34 -9.31 19.71
CA GLY A 131 12.54 -8.17 20.60
C GLY A 131 11.38 -7.99 21.59
N ASP A 132 11.29 -6.81 22.22
CA ASP A 132 10.17 -6.44 23.10
C ASP A 132 8.90 -6.07 22.30
N SER A 133 8.44 -6.96 21.43
CA SER A 133 7.31 -6.73 20.52
C SER A 133 5.99 -7.21 21.12
N HIS A 134 4.86 -6.75 20.57
CA HIS A 134 3.52 -7.22 20.95
C HIS A 134 3.33 -8.72 20.71
N ILE A 135 3.96 -9.26 19.65
CA ILE A 135 3.97 -10.69 19.33
C ILE A 135 5.36 -11.23 19.65
N VAL A 136 5.43 -12.20 20.56
CA VAL A 136 6.64 -12.99 20.86
C VAL A 136 6.19 -14.43 21.14
N PRO A 137 6.72 -15.44 20.42
CA PRO A 137 6.46 -16.83 20.77
C PRO A 137 6.95 -17.17 22.18
N ASP A 138 6.11 -17.84 22.97
CA ASP A 138 6.34 -18.12 24.39
C ASP A 138 7.55 -19.03 24.67
N TYR A 139 7.94 -19.82 23.67
CA TYR A 139 9.11 -20.70 23.70
C TYR A 139 10.43 -20.01 23.34
N LEU A 140 10.43 -18.74 22.96
CA LEU A 140 11.63 -17.97 22.61
C LEU A 140 12.00 -16.99 23.71
N ASP A 141 13.30 -16.82 23.96
CA ASP A 141 13.78 -15.59 24.61
C ASP A 141 13.59 -14.42 23.64
N LYS A 142 13.22 -13.24 24.15
CA LYS A 142 12.97 -12.07 23.30
C LYS A 142 14.17 -11.63 22.45
N ASN A 143 15.40 -11.99 22.85
CA ASN A 143 16.62 -11.70 22.09
C ASN A 143 17.13 -12.89 21.27
N GLN A 144 16.46 -14.04 21.33
CA GLN A 144 16.79 -15.20 20.52
C GLN A 144 16.38 -14.95 19.06
N GLU A 145 17.28 -15.23 18.12
CA GLU A 145 16.95 -15.20 16.70
C GLU A 145 16.12 -16.42 16.32
N ALA A 146 15.12 -16.21 15.48
CA ALA A 146 14.26 -17.25 14.95
C ALA A 146 14.01 -17.00 13.46
N LEU A 147 13.91 -18.06 12.66
CA LEU A 147 13.58 -17.92 11.24
C LEU A 147 12.14 -17.47 11.04
N SER A 148 11.24 -17.83 11.95
CA SER A 148 9.83 -17.42 11.91
C SER A 148 9.64 -15.90 11.93
N MET A 149 10.50 -15.14 12.61
CA MET A 149 10.30 -13.72 12.89
C MET A 149 9.96 -12.87 11.65
N PRO A 150 10.77 -12.86 10.56
CA PRO A 150 10.42 -12.08 9.37
C PRO A 150 9.11 -12.54 8.73
N PHE A 151 8.80 -13.85 8.72
CA PHE A 151 7.53 -14.35 8.19
C PHE A 151 6.34 -13.96 9.07
N SER A 152 6.52 -13.94 10.39
CA SER A 152 5.52 -13.42 11.33
C SER A 152 5.28 -11.93 11.14
N PHE A 153 6.33 -11.15 10.85
CA PHE A 153 6.19 -9.74 10.53
C PHE A 153 5.38 -9.54 9.23
N VAL A 154 5.71 -10.29 8.16
CA VAL A 154 4.93 -10.29 6.91
C VAL A 154 3.46 -10.61 7.21
N PHE A 155 3.21 -11.71 7.93
CA PHE A 155 1.85 -12.17 8.22
C PHE A 155 1.06 -11.15 9.03
N ASP A 156 1.65 -10.60 10.10
CA ASP A 156 1.00 -9.61 10.96
C ASP A 156 0.63 -8.33 10.19
N GLN A 157 1.57 -7.78 9.42
CA GLN A 157 1.34 -6.54 8.68
C GLN A 157 0.33 -6.70 7.55
N LEU A 158 0.31 -7.87 6.89
CA LEU A 158 -0.73 -8.20 5.91
C LEU A 158 -2.10 -8.37 6.56
N MET A 159 -2.19 -9.02 7.74
CA MET A 159 -3.43 -9.15 8.50
C MET A 159 -3.96 -7.80 9.03
N LYS A 160 -3.07 -6.82 9.24
CA LYS A 160 -3.42 -5.40 9.48
C LYS A 160 -3.82 -4.65 8.18
N GLY A 161 -3.97 -5.37 7.07
CA GLY A 161 -4.33 -4.88 5.73
C GLY A 161 -3.28 -3.96 5.12
N GLY A 162 -2.02 -4.10 5.53
CA GLY A 162 -0.88 -3.43 4.92
C GLY A 162 -0.31 -4.22 3.74
N GLY A 163 0.65 -3.62 3.03
CA GLY A 163 1.49 -4.31 2.04
C GLY A 163 2.92 -4.46 2.55
N VAL A 164 3.62 -5.52 2.17
CA VAL A 164 4.97 -5.80 2.68
C VAL A 164 5.91 -6.11 1.52
N GLY A 165 6.94 -5.28 1.35
CA GLY A 165 8.10 -5.66 0.55
C GLY A 165 9.01 -6.55 1.38
N PHE A 166 9.59 -7.58 0.79
CA PHE A 166 10.53 -8.43 1.50
C PHE A 166 11.71 -8.83 0.62
N SER A 167 12.87 -9.05 1.25
CA SER A 167 14.10 -9.36 0.54
C SER A 167 14.58 -10.79 0.77
N VAL A 168 14.62 -11.56 -0.31
CA VAL A 168 15.17 -12.92 -0.43
C VAL A 168 16.48 -12.92 -1.20
N VAL A 169 17.22 -11.80 -1.20
CA VAL A 169 18.58 -11.76 -1.77
C VAL A 169 19.47 -12.81 -1.13
N GLN A 170 20.46 -13.29 -1.88
CA GLN A 170 21.36 -14.36 -1.45
C GLN A 170 22.04 -14.07 -0.10
N ASP A 171 22.41 -12.81 0.18
CA ASP A 171 22.99 -12.40 1.47
C ASP A 171 22.06 -12.64 2.68
N ASN A 172 20.74 -12.65 2.48
CA ASN A 172 19.77 -12.98 3.50
C ASN A 172 19.57 -14.49 3.59
N ILE A 173 19.34 -15.15 2.45
CA ILE A 173 19.08 -16.59 2.37
C ILE A 173 20.26 -17.42 2.90
N GLN A 174 21.50 -17.01 2.66
CA GLN A 174 22.68 -17.71 3.15
C GLN A 174 22.79 -17.73 4.69
N LYS A 175 22.16 -16.77 5.38
CA LYS A 175 22.09 -16.71 6.85
C LYS A 175 21.09 -17.70 7.43
N ILE A 176 20.20 -18.27 6.62
CA ILE A 176 19.27 -19.30 7.07
C ILE A 176 20.06 -20.60 7.32
N PRO A 177 19.95 -21.21 8.51
CA PRO A 177 20.58 -22.49 8.80
C PRO A 177 19.98 -23.62 7.96
N SER A 178 20.66 -24.76 7.90
CA SER A 178 20.07 -25.95 7.29
C SER A 178 18.85 -26.41 8.09
N VAL A 179 17.84 -26.93 7.41
CA VAL A 179 16.64 -27.50 8.04
C VAL A 179 17.04 -28.78 8.77
N ASP A 180 16.85 -28.81 10.08
CA ASP A 180 17.30 -29.91 10.94
C ASP A 180 16.27 -31.04 11.06
N ASN A 181 15.00 -30.68 11.21
CA ASN A 181 13.93 -31.59 11.58
C ASN A 181 12.87 -31.66 10.48
N LYS A 182 12.38 -32.88 10.23
CA LYS A 182 11.12 -33.08 9.53
C LYS A 182 9.98 -32.98 10.53
N ILE A 183 9.00 -32.12 10.28
CA ILE A 183 7.84 -31.92 11.17
C ILE A 183 6.61 -32.67 10.64
N ASP A 184 6.07 -33.53 11.50
CA ASP A 184 4.79 -34.20 11.38
C ASP A 184 3.70 -33.28 11.96
N LEU A 185 3.05 -32.54 11.06
CA LEU A 185 2.01 -31.57 11.41
C LEU A 185 0.65 -32.26 11.42
N THR A 186 -0.06 -32.14 12.54
CA THR A 186 -1.49 -32.45 12.64
C THR A 186 -2.25 -31.16 12.96
N ILE A 187 -3.28 -30.84 12.18
CA ILE A 187 -4.23 -29.79 12.51
C ILE A 187 -5.52 -30.46 12.99
N VAL A 188 -6.00 -30.11 14.19
CA VAL A 188 -7.19 -30.72 14.78
C VAL A 188 -8.34 -29.73 14.88
N ILE A 189 -9.56 -30.24 14.70
CA ILE A 189 -10.80 -29.47 14.84
C ILE A 189 -11.88 -30.29 15.54
N ASP A 190 -12.58 -29.66 16.48
CA ASP A 190 -13.70 -30.26 17.21
C ASP A 190 -14.99 -30.26 16.36
N LYS A 191 -15.79 -31.32 16.47
CA LYS A 191 -17.10 -31.45 15.77
C LYS A 191 -18.07 -30.33 16.10
N ALA A 192 -17.89 -29.65 17.22
CA ALA A 192 -18.70 -28.49 17.60
C ALA A 192 -18.40 -27.23 16.78
N SER A 193 -17.26 -27.17 16.07
CA SER A 193 -16.93 -26.02 15.21
C SER A 193 -17.83 -26.00 13.98
N ALA A 194 -18.39 -24.83 13.68
CA ALA A 194 -19.15 -24.62 12.45
C ALA A 194 -18.29 -24.80 11.17
N SER A 195 -16.96 -24.82 11.31
CA SER A 195 -16.02 -25.03 10.21
C SER A 195 -15.51 -26.47 10.11
N TYR A 196 -16.06 -27.41 10.89
CA TYR A 196 -15.57 -28.79 11.00
C TYR A 196 -15.51 -29.50 9.64
N ASP A 197 -16.64 -29.62 8.95
CA ASP A 197 -16.72 -30.39 7.70
C ASP A 197 -15.81 -29.81 6.62
N ASP A 198 -15.72 -28.48 6.52
CA ASP A 198 -14.88 -27.82 5.51
C ASP A 198 -13.39 -27.89 5.85
N SER A 199 -13.02 -27.84 7.12
CA SER A 199 -11.62 -28.02 7.54
C SER A 199 -11.15 -29.46 7.36
N VAL A 200 -12.01 -30.45 7.65
CA VAL A 200 -11.69 -31.88 7.47
C VAL A 200 -11.49 -32.22 5.99
N LYS A 201 -12.26 -31.61 5.08
CA LYS A 201 -12.04 -31.76 3.63
C LYS A 201 -10.65 -31.28 3.18
N LEU A 202 -10.06 -30.35 3.92
CA LEU A 202 -8.72 -29.78 3.66
C LEU A 202 -7.61 -30.48 4.45
N GLY A 203 -7.90 -31.59 5.13
CA GLY A 203 -6.91 -32.41 5.82
C GLY A 203 -6.85 -32.20 7.34
N ALA A 204 -7.68 -31.36 7.93
CA ALA A 204 -7.80 -31.31 9.39
C ALA A 204 -8.35 -32.65 9.93
N THR A 205 -7.88 -33.04 11.11
CA THR A 205 -8.28 -34.29 11.78
C THR A 205 -9.31 -34.01 12.86
N ASP A 206 -10.25 -34.93 13.03
CA ASP A 206 -11.18 -34.89 14.15
C ASP A 206 -10.43 -34.91 15.49
N LYS A 207 -10.64 -33.88 16.31
CA LYS A 207 -9.95 -33.75 17.60
C LYS A 207 -10.19 -34.95 18.52
N SER A 208 -11.42 -35.48 18.56
CA SER A 208 -11.76 -36.59 19.45
C SER A 208 -11.09 -37.90 19.01
N GLU A 209 -10.96 -38.12 17.71
CA GLU A 209 -10.25 -39.27 17.14
C GLU A 209 -8.75 -39.16 17.35
N TRP A 210 -8.18 -37.98 17.11
CA TRP A 210 -6.77 -37.73 17.35
C TRP A 210 -6.39 -37.94 18.82
N VAL A 211 -7.19 -37.39 19.76
CA VAL A 211 -6.98 -37.59 21.20
C VAL A 211 -7.03 -39.07 21.56
N LYS A 212 -8.01 -39.83 21.06
CA LYS A 212 -8.10 -41.28 21.31
C LYS A 212 -6.87 -42.04 20.83
N GLN A 213 -6.33 -41.67 19.67
CA GLN A 213 -5.14 -42.31 19.09
C GLN A 213 -3.85 -41.94 19.85
N ASN A 214 -3.81 -40.77 20.50
CA ASN A 214 -2.60 -40.23 21.13
C ASN A 214 -2.68 -40.13 22.66
N GLN A 215 -3.69 -40.73 23.30
CA GLN A 215 -3.99 -40.66 24.74
C GLN A 215 -2.83 -41.00 25.69
N ASN A 216 -1.84 -41.77 25.22
CA ASN A 216 -0.68 -42.22 26.01
C ASN A 216 0.67 -41.73 25.46
N SER A 217 0.65 -40.73 24.58
CA SER A 217 1.85 -40.14 24.00
C SER A 217 2.00 -38.71 24.49
N ASP A 218 3.17 -38.36 25.01
CA ASP A 218 3.58 -36.97 25.28
C ASP A 218 4.62 -36.50 24.26
N ASP A 219 4.74 -37.23 23.14
CA ASP A 219 5.72 -36.96 22.08
C ASP A 219 5.21 -36.01 20.99
N TYR A 220 4.61 -34.90 21.40
CA TYR A 220 4.17 -33.82 20.53
C TYR A 220 4.22 -32.48 21.24
N ILE A 221 4.18 -31.41 20.45
CA ILE A 221 3.83 -30.06 20.92
C ILE A 221 2.39 -29.80 20.55
N TYR A 222 1.58 -29.34 21.49
CA TYR A 222 0.18 -28.99 21.27
C TYR A 222 -0.02 -27.49 21.48
N TYR A 223 -0.61 -26.82 20.49
CA TYR A 223 -0.94 -25.41 20.57
C TYR A 223 -2.43 -25.20 20.25
N ASN A 224 -3.16 -24.63 21.21
CA ASN A 224 -4.54 -24.22 21.01
C ASN A 224 -4.58 -22.78 20.52
N LEU A 225 -5.02 -22.57 19.28
CA LEU A 225 -4.96 -21.26 18.65
C LEU A 225 -6.05 -20.36 19.24
N PRO A 226 -5.68 -19.18 19.79
CA PRO A 226 -6.68 -18.17 20.11
C PRO A 226 -7.27 -17.61 18.80
N ASP A 227 -8.55 -17.23 18.85
CA ASP A 227 -9.28 -16.61 17.72
C ASP A 227 -8.89 -15.13 17.54
N THR A 228 -7.61 -14.90 17.27
CA THR A 228 -7.02 -13.58 17.09
C THR A 228 -6.00 -13.58 15.95
N ARG A 229 -5.64 -12.39 15.46
CA ARG A 229 -4.55 -12.20 14.49
C ARG A 229 -3.25 -12.80 15.01
N GLU A 230 -2.93 -12.56 16.28
CA GLU A 230 -1.73 -13.08 16.93
C GLU A 230 -1.71 -14.62 16.98
N GLY A 231 -2.86 -15.27 17.20
CA GLY A 231 -2.95 -16.73 17.22
C GLY A 231 -2.56 -17.38 15.89
N TRP A 232 -2.95 -16.75 14.77
CA TRP A 232 -2.57 -17.20 13.43
C TRP A 232 -1.07 -17.03 13.19
N VAL A 233 -0.50 -15.88 13.59
CA VAL A 233 0.93 -15.59 13.47
C VAL A 233 1.78 -16.56 14.30
N LEU A 234 1.38 -16.80 15.55
CA LEU A 234 2.09 -17.68 16.48
C LEU A 234 2.04 -19.16 16.07
N ALA A 235 0.93 -19.61 15.48
CA ALA A 235 0.81 -20.95 14.93
C ALA A 235 1.79 -21.20 13.78
N ASN A 236 1.86 -20.25 12.83
CA ASN A 236 2.83 -20.31 11.74
C ASN A 236 4.28 -20.22 12.26
N ALA A 237 4.53 -19.38 13.27
CA ALA A 237 5.85 -19.26 13.88
C ALA A 237 6.31 -20.59 14.49
N ARG A 238 5.45 -21.24 15.29
CA ARG A 238 5.77 -22.53 15.90
C ARG A 238 6.03 -23.61 14.86
N LEU A 239 5.26 -23.63 13.78
CA LEU A 239 5.50 -24.54 12.66
C LEU A 239 6.90 -24.35 12.07
N ILE A 240 7.26 -23.12 11.69
CA ILE A 240 8.55 -22.82 11.06
C ILE A 240 9.69 -23.15 12.03
N ASP A 241 9.62 -22.68 13.27
CA ASP A 241 10.72 -22.77 14.23
C ASP A 241 11.00 -24.19 14.71
N MET A 242 10.01 -25.10 14.71
CA MET A 242 10.25 -26.50 15.07
C MET A 242 11.21 -27.22 14.10
N HIS A 243 11.35 -26.72 12.87
CA HIS A 243 12.25 -27.28 11.86
C HIS A 243 13.74 -27.05 12.17
N PHE A 244 14.08 -26.17 13.12
CA PHE A 244 15.45 -25.78 13.45
C PHE A 244 15.77 -26.13 14.90
N LYS A 245 16.94 -26.72 15.15
CA LYS A 245 17.34 -27.16 16.51
C LYS A 245 17.44 -26.02 17.51
N GLU A 246 17.89 -24.85 17.06
CA GLU A 246 18.11 -23.69 17.93
C GLU A 246 16.81 -23.20 18.58
N THR A 247 15.68 -23.34 17.89
CA THR A 247 14.34 -22.94 18.34
C THR A 247 13.44 -24.12 18.71
N ASN A 248 13.97 -25.34 18.69
CA ASN A 248 13.30 -26.58 19.12
C ASN A 248 14.17 -27.36 20.12
N PRO A 249 14.43 -26.80 21.31
CA PRO A 249 15.26 -27.44 22.32
C PRO A 249 14.65 -28.75 22.84
N GLU A 250 13.33 -28.92 22.74
CA GLU A 250 12.63 -30.15 23.13
C GLU A 250 12.85 -31.29 22.13
N ASN A 251 13.40 -30.99 20.94
CA ASN A 251 13.65 -31.92 19.85
C ASN A 251 12.38 -32.73 19.47
N LYS A 252 11.23 -32.06 19.50
CA LYS A 252 9.93 -32.65 19.14
C LYS A 252 9.72 -32.53 17.64
N GLN A 253 9.25 -33.61 17.01
CA GLN A 253 8.98 -33.63 15.57
C GLN A 253 7.49 -33.65 15.24
N LYS A 254 6.61 -33.81 16.24
CA LYS A 254 5.16 -33.77 16.05
C LYS A 254 4.60 -32.46 16.57
N LEU A 255 3.90 -31.72 15.70
CA LEU A 255 3.22 -30.48 16.05
C LEU A 255 1.71 -30.66 15.85
N VAL A 256 0.93 -30.29 16.85
CA VAL A 256 -0.52 -30.37 16.85
C VAL A 256 -1.09 -28.98 17.04
N LEU A 257 -1.77 -28.48 16.02
CA LEU A 257 -2.40 -27.16 16.03
C LEU A 257 -3.92 -27.33 16.14
N ASP A 258 -4.52 -26.83 17.21
CA ASP A 258 -5.95 -26.91 17.45
C ASP A 258 -6.64 -25.62 17.00
N ILE A 259 -7.40 -25.73 15.91
CA ILE A 259 -8.13 -24.62 15.27
C ILE A 259 -9.59 -24.56 15.71
N SER A 260 -10.01 -25.38 16.68
CA SER A 260 -11.41 -25.47 17.10
C SER A 260 -12.00 -24.14 17.57
N GLY A 261 -11.16 -23.25 18.10
CA GLY A 261 -11.56 -21.92 18.56
C GLY A 261 -11.73 -20.87 17.46
N ILE A 262 -11.26 -21.12 16.23
CA ILE A 262 -11.26 -20.11 15.16
C ILE A 262 -12.68 -19.90 14.63
N ARG A 263 -13.08 -18.62 14.52
CA ARG A 263 -14.41 -18.23 14.04
C ARG A 263 -14.68 -18.72 12.61
N PRO A 264 -15.94 -19.03 12.25
CA PRO A 264 -16.28 -19.56 10.93
C PRO A 264 -16.30 -18.50 9.82
N TYR A 265 -16.37 -18.98 8.58
CA TYR A 265 -16.60 -18.12 7.41
C TYR A 265 -17.86 -17.26 7.60
N GLY A 266 -17.78 -15.99 7.22
CA GLY A 266 -18.89 -15.04 7.34
C GLY A 266 -19.00 -14.37 8.72
N ALA A 267 -18.27 -14.84 9.74
CA ALA A 267 -18.25 -14.17 11.04
C ALA A 267 -17.62 -12.78 10.96
N LYS A 268 -18.01 -11.83 11.81
CA LYS A 268 -17.46 -10.47 11.79
C LYS A 268 -15.99 -10.41 12.16
N ILE A 269 -15.26 -9.48 11.55
CA ILE A 269 -13.93 -9.04 11.98
C ILE A 269 -14.09 -7.68 12.67
N HIS A 270 -13.47 -7.51 13.84
CA HIS A 270 -13.49 -6.22 14.55
C HIS A 270 -12.33 -5.34 14.09
N GLY A 271 -12.61 -4.08 13.77
CA GLY A 271 -11.58 -3.08 13.46
C GLY A 271 -11.13 -3.00 12.00
N PHE A 272 -11.32 -4.07 11.24
CA PHE A 272 -11.24 -4.07 9.78
C PHE A 272 -12.63 -4.31 9.20
N GLY A 273 -12.93 -3.71 8.05
CA GLY A 273 -14.18 -4.01 7.36
C GLY A 273 -14.16 -5.42 6.76
N GLY A 274 -15.31 -6.11 6.74
CA GLY A 274 -15.47 -7.42 6.11
C GLY A 274 -15.88 -8.55 7.06
N THR A 275 -15.81 -9.78 6.54
CA THR A 275 -16.13 -11.02 7.25
C THR A 275 -14.94 -11.96 7.25
N ALA A 276 -14.82 -12.80 8.27
CA ALA A 276 -13.79 -13.81 8.41
C ALA A 276 -13.91 -14.89 7.33
N SER A 277 -12.77 -15.46 6.94
CA SER A 277 -12.70 -16.58 5.99
C SER A 277 -13.03 -17.95 6.59
N GLY A 278 -13.09 -18.06 7.91
CA GLY A 278 -12.95 -19.35 8.58
C GLY A 278 -11.49 -19.82 8.63
N PRO A 279 -11.20 -20.94 9.32
CA PRO A 279 -9.85 -21.46 9.44
C PRO A 279 -9.32 -22.12 8.16
N MET A 280 -10.16 -22.38 7.16
CA MET A 280 -9.81 -23.16 5.97
C MET A 280 -8.54 -22.67 5.25
N PRO A 281 -8.38 -21.35 4.95
CA PRO A 281 -7.15 -20.89 4.29
C PRO A 281 -5.90 -20.98 5.17
N LEU A 282 -6.07 -20.99 6.50
CA LEU A 282 -4.96 -21.22 7.44
C LEU A 282 -4.52 -22.69 7.43
N VAL A 283 -5.47 -23.63 7.32
CA VAL A 283 -5.19 -25.07 7.23
C VAL A 283 -4.31 -25.38 6.02
N GLU A 284 -4.72 -24.90 4.84
CA GLU A 284 -3.97 -25.10 3.58
C GLU A 284 -2.56 -24.51 3.69
N MET A 285 -2.45 -23.26 4.17
CA MET A 285 -1.18 -22.56 4.33
C MET A 285 -0.19 -23.33 5.20
N LEU A 286 -0.65 -23.81 6.36
CA LEU A 286 0.21 -24.48 7.33
C LEU A 286 0.71 -25.83 6.78
N PHE A 287 -0.13 -26.60 6.09
CA PHE A 287 0.32 -27.83 5.43
C PHE A 287 1.32 -27.54 4.30
N GLU A 288 1.04 -26.56 3.44
CA GLU A 288 1.89 -26.23 2.30
C GLU A 288 3.25 -25.64 2.73
N ILE A 289 3.28 -24.78 3.74
CA ILE A 289 4.52 -24.28 4.34
C ILE A 289 5.31 -25.42 4.97
N ASN A 290 4.64 -26.33 5.71
CA ASN A 290 5.29 -27.50 6.29
C ASN A 290 5.95 -28.35 5.20
N ASP A 291 5.27 -28.59 4.08
CA ASP A 291 5.79 -29.37 2.97
C ASP A 291 7.01 -28.69 2.32
N ILE A 292 6.98 -27.37 2.10
CA ILE A 292 8.12 -26.61 1.58
C ILE A 292 9.36 -26.82 2.46
N ILE A 293 9.22 -26.65 3.78
CA ILE A 293 10.36 -26.73 4.70
C ILE A 293 10.81 -28.20 4.86
N ASN A 294 9.87 -29.14 4.97
CA ASN A 294 10.17 -30.58 5.04
C ASN A 294 10.93 -31.11 3.82
N ASN A 295 10.64 -30.58 2.63
CA ASN A 295 11.37 -30.94 1.41
C ASN A 295 12.83 -30.46 1.40
N ARG A 296 13.22 -29.63 2.37
CA ARG A 296 14.58 -29.11 2.54
C ARG A 296 15.34 -29.71 3.70
N VAL A 297 14.81 -30.72 4.40
CA VAL A 297 15.51 -31.40 5.52
C VAL A 297 16.92 -31.85 5.12
N GLY A 298 17.91 -31.45 5.92
CA GLY A 298 19.34 -31.68 5.65
C GLY A 298 19.98 -30.70 4.66
N THR A 299 19.21 -29.76 4.10
CA THR A 299 19.66 -28.73 3.16
C THR A 299 19.19 -27.34 3.61
N LYS A 300 19.45 -26.29 2.83
CA LYS A 300 19.02 -24.91 3.13
C LYS A 300 17.74 -24.54 2.38
N ILE A 301 16.98 -23.65 2.99
CA ILE A 301 15.91 -22.88 2.32
C ILE A 301 16.54 -22.02 1.21
N THR A 302 15.92 -21.99 0.04
CA THR A 302 16.31 -21.16 -1.11
C THR A 302 15.51 -19.85 -1.14
N SER A 303 15.90 -18.92 -2.04
CA SER A 303 15.15 -17.70 -2.32
C SER A 303 13.72 -17.99 -2.80
N VAL A 304 13.56 -19.02 -3.63
CA VAL A 304 12.25 -19.51 -4.11
C VAL A 304 11.41 -20.03 -2.96
N ASP A 305 11.98 -20.86 -2.07
CA ASP A 305 11.23 -21.40 -0.93
C ASP A 305 10.79 -20.27 0.03
N GLY A 306 11.70 -19.33 0.35
CA GLY A 306 11.38 -18.17 1.19
C GLY A 306 10.29 -17.29 0.58
N THR A 307 10.35 -17.09 -0.75
CA THR A 307 9.30 -16.36 -1.49
C THR A 307 7.99 -17.12 -1.49
N ASP A 308 7.99 -18.43 -1.76
CA ASP A 308 6.80 -19.27 -1.76
C ASP A 308 6.11 -19.25 -0.38
N ILE A 309 6.87 -19.29 0.74
CA ILE A 309 6.32 -19.14 2.10
C ILE A 309 5.59 -17.79 2.28
N CYS A 310 6.22 -16.68 1.89
CA CYS A 310 5.56 -15.37 1.93
C CYS A 310 4.31 -15.33 1.04
N ASN A 311 4.39 -15.87 -0.18
CA ASN A 311 3.28 -15.86 -1.12
C ASN A 311 2.09 -16.70 -0.61
N LEU A 312 2.34 -17.79 0.11
CA LEU A 312 1.32 -18.58 0.79
C LEU A 312 0.66 -17.80 1.93
N ILE A 313 1.45 -17.07 2.72
CA ILE A 313 0.92 -16.14 3.74
C ILE A 313 0.03 -15.10 3.06
N GLY A 314 0.49 -14.46 1.99
CA GLY A 314 -0.27 -13.51 1.20
C GLY A 314 -1.58 -14.08 0.63
N LYS A 315 -1.56 -15.30 0.08
CA LYS A 315 -2.74 -16.03 -0.41
C LYS A 315 -3.77 -16.22 0.70
N THR A 316 -3.32 -16.66 1.88
CA THR A 316 -4.18 -16.90 3.05
C THR A 316 -4.86 -15.64 3.55
N VAL A 317 -4.13 -14.52 3.60
CA VAL A 317 -4.70 -13.23 4.01
C VAL A 317 -5.76 -12.74 3.00
N VAL A 318 -5.54 -12.94 1.70
CA VAL A 318 -6.51 -12.56 0.64
C VAL A 318 -7.79 -13.38 0.73
N ALA A 319 -7.67 -14.69 0.93
CA ALA A 319 -8.83 -15.56 1.15
C ALA A 319 -9.62 -15.14 2.40
N GLY A 320 -8.94 -14.49 3.36
CA GLY A 320 -9.45 -13.80 4.55
C GLY A 320 -10.46 -12.67 4.36
N ASN A 321 -10.81 -12.30 3.11
CA ASN A 321 -11.49 -11.04 2.77
C ASN A 321 -10.76 -9.78 3.26
N VAL A 322 -9.51 -9.89 3.71
CA VAL A 322 -8.62 -8.76 3.90
C VAL A 322 -8.16 -8.34 2.50
N ARG A 323 -8.38 -7.06 2.16
CA ARG A 323 -8.01 -6.42 0.88
C ARG A 323 -6.74 -7.04 0.29
N ARG A 324 -6.73 -7.27 -1.05
CA ARG A 324 -5.58 -7.78 -1.85
C ARG A 324 -4.26 -7.61 -1.09
N SER A 325 -3.69 -8.70 -0.57
CA SER A 325 -2.33 -8.68 -0.04
C SER A 325 -1.43 -8.11 -1.13
N ALA A 326 -0.61 -7.14 -0.75
CA ALA A 326 0.27 -6.46 -1.67
C ALA A 326 1.69 -6.76 -1.21
N GLU A 327 2.33 -7.67 -1.93
CA GLU A 327 3.70 -8.07 -1.65
C GLU A 327 4.63 -7.68 -2.79
N LEU A 328 5.88 -7.39 -2.43
CA LEU A 328 6.98 -7.31 -3.39
C LEU A 328 8.10 -8.22 -2.90
N ALA A 329 8.48 -9.19 -3.73
CA ALA A 329 9.63 -10.04 -3.48
C ALA A 329 10.86 -9.42 -4.16
N LEU A 330 11.89 -9.11 -3.38
CA LEU A 330 13.17 -8.58 -3.88
C LEU A 330 14.24 -9.66 -3.80
N GLY A 331 14.67 -10.17 -4.97
CA GLY A 331 15.71 -11.19 -5.08
C GLY A 331 17.03 -10.67 -5.66
N SER A 332 18.05 -11.52 -5.67
CA SER A 332 19.32 -11.20 -6.32
C SER A 332 19.18 -11.25 -7.84
N ASN A 333 19.87 -10.35 -8.56
CA ASN A 333 19.82 -10.26 -10.02
C ASN A 333 20.47 -11.44 -10.77
N ASP A 334 21.22 -12.29 -10.07
CA ASP A 334 21.90 -13.49 -10.59
C ASP A 334 21.21 -14.80 -10.20
N ASP A 335 20.11 -14.74 -9.46
CA ASP A 335 19.33 -15.89 -9.02
C ASP A 335 18.24 -16.25 -10.03
N GLN A 336 18.58 -17.12 -10.98
CA GLN A 336 17.64 -17.49 -12.04
C GLN A 336 16.43 -18.29 -11.55
N ASP A 337 16.57 -19.06 -10.48
CA ASP A 337 15.46 -19.81 -9.91
C ASP A 337 14.40 -18.83 -9.37
N PHE A 338 14.83 -17.75 -8.70
CA PHE A 338 13.95 -16.66 -8.27
C PHE A 338 13.35 -15.88 -9.46
N ILE A 339 14.17 -15.45 -10.42
CA ILE A 339 13.73 -14.62 -11.55
C ILE A 339 12.65 -15.34 -12.37
N THR A 340 12.82 -16.64 -12.60
CA THR A 340 11.90 -17.43 -13.44
C THR A 340 10.78 -18.09 -12.65
N MET A 341 10.69 -17.93 -11.33
CA MET A 341 9.72 -18.68 -10.51
C MET A 341 8.27 -18.47 -10.94
N LYS A 342 7.90 -17.28 -11.44
CA LYS A 342 6.54 -16.98 -11.92
C LYS A 342 6.24 -17.54 -13.32
N GLN A 343 7.20 -18.16 -14.00
CA GLN A 343 6.98 -18.85 -15.27
C GLN A 343 6.37 -20.25 -15.10
N ASP A 344 6.46 -20.83 -13.90
CA ASP A 344 5.70 -22.03 -13.51
C ASP A 344 4.23 -21.66 -13.38
N LYS A 345 3.43 -21.97 -14.42
CA LYS A 345 2.01 -21.60 -14.47
C LYS A 345 1.19 -22.25 -13.36
N ASP A 346 1.50 -23.48 -12.98
CA ASP A 346 0.74 -24.19 -11.96
C ASP A 346 0.95 -23.51 -10.60
N LYS A 347 2.20 -23.21 -10.24
CA LYS A 347 2.51 -22.46 -9.01
C LYS A 347 2.09 -21.00 -9.08
N LEU A 348 2.15 -20.37 -10.25
CA LEU A 348 1.68 -19.01 -10.48
C LEU A 348 0.20 -18.88 -10.17
N TYR A 349 -0.65 -19.73 -10.73
CA TYR A 349 -2.09 -19.71 -10.45
C TYR A 349 -2.43 -20.15 -9.03
N HIS A 350 -1.57 -20.97 -8.43
CA HIS A 350 -1.77 -21.43 -7.07
C HIS A 350 -1.49 -20.35 -6.01
N HIS A 351 -0.28 -19.75 -6.01
CA HIS A 351 0.15 -18.84 -4.96
C HIS A 351 1.16 -17.76 -5.40
N ARG A 352 2.01 -17.99 -6.42
CA ARG A 352 3.07 -17.03 -6.80
C ARG A 352 2.54 -15.73 -7.45
N TRP A 353 1.21 -15.62 -7.62
CA TRP A 353 0.55 -14.37 -7.98
C TRP A 353 0.52 -13.35 -6.85
N ALA A 354 0.76 -13.77 -5.59
CA ALA A 354 0.61 -12.93 -4.40
C ALA A 354 1.63 -11.78 -4.33
N SER A 355 2.78 -11.92 -5.00
CA SER A 355 3.83 -10.90 -5.04
C SER A 355 4.21 -10.50 -6.47
N ASN A 356 4.62 -9.24 -6.64
CA ASN A 356 5.40 -8.82 -7.81
C ASN A 356 6.88 -8.95 -7.49
N ASN A 357 7.65 -9.49 -8.43
CA ASN A 357 9.05 -9.82 -8.21
C ASN A 357 9.93 -8.74 -8.81
N SER A 358 10.92 -8.29 -8.05
CA SER A 358 11.94 -7.37 -8.50
C SER A 358 13.32 -7.91 -8.19
N VAL A 359 14.32 -7.48 -8.95
CA VAL A 359 15.73 -7.81 -8.68
C VAL A 359 16.47 -6.62 -8.12
N ALA A 360 17.31 -6.87 -7.12
CA ALA A 360 18.22 -5.90 -6.55
C ALA A 360 19.44 -5.74 -7.46
N ILE A 361 19.78 -4.50 -7.81
CA ILE A 361 20.98 -4.17 -8.60
C ILE A 361 21.83 -3.11 -7.87
N ASP A 362 23.04 -2.90 -8.38
CA ASP A 362 23.94 -1.80 -8.03
C ASP A 362 24.34 -1.00 -9.28
N ALA A 363 25.12 0.07 -9.12
CA ALA A 363 25.58 0.89 -10.24
C ALA A 363 26.52 0.16 -11.22
N LYS A 364 27.13 -0.97 -10.82
CA LYS A 364 28.05 -1.76 -11.66
C LYS A 364 27.35 -2.83 -12.48
N PHE A 365 26.06 -3.07 -12.22
CA PHE A 365 25.28 -4.04 -12.95
C PHE A 365 25.10 -3.63 -14.42
N ASP A 366 25.48 -4.52 -15.35
CA ASP A 366 25.33 -4.33 -16.80
C ASP A 366 24.47 -5.44 -17.47
N GLY A 367 23.99 -6.40 -16.68
CA GLY A 367 23.24 -7.58 -17.11
C GLY A 367 21.77 -7.32 -17.43
N TYR A 368 21.42 -6.20 -18.07
CA TYR A 368 20.03 -5.77 -18.24
C TYR A 368 19.21 -6.58 -19.26
N GLU A 369 19.84 -7.22 -20.25
CA GLU A 369 19.12 -7.88 -21.34
C GLU A 369 18.22 -9.06 -20.86
N PRO A 370 18.67 -9.98 -19.98
CA PRO A 370 17.78 -11.00 -19.42
C PRO A 370 16.56 -10.42 -18.67
N ILE A 371 16.73 -9.30 -17.96
CA ILE A 371 15.61 -8.60 -17.29
C ILE A 371 14.65 -8.04 -18.33
N ALA A 372 15.17 -7.34 -19.35
CA ALA A 372 14.36 -6.78 -20.43
C ALA A 372 13.63 -7.87 -21.24
N ALA A 373 14.20 -9.06 -21.40
CA ALA A 373 13.53 -10.20 -22.02
C ALA A 373 12.28 -10.63 -21.25
N GLY A 374 12.36 -10.76 -19.92
CA GLY A 374 11.20 -11.07 -19.07
C GLY A 374 10.13 -9.96 -19.11
N ILE A 375 10.56 -8.70 -19.00
CA ILE A 375 9.65 -7.54 -19.04
C ILE A 375 8.87 -7.48 -20.35
N ARG A 376 9.51 -7.76 -21.49
CA ARG A 376 8.83 -7.81 -22.79
C ARG A 376 7.74 -8.88 -22.85
N GLU A 377 7.88 -9.97 -22.10
CA GLU A 377 6.90 -11.05 -22.06
C GLU A 377 5.75 -10.76 -21.09
N ASN A 378 6.05 -10.30 -19.86
CA ASN A 378 5.06 -10.25 -18.78
C ASN A 378 5.17 -9.02 -17.85
N GLY A 379 6.10 -8.10 -18.07
CA GLY A 379 6.34 -6.92 -17.24
C GLY A 379 7.24 -7.15 -16.01
N GLU A 380 7.78 -8.35 -15.82
CA GLU A 380 8.57 -8.74 -14.65
C GLU A 380 9.96 -9.29 -15.08
N PRO A 381 11.00 -9.19 -14.23
CA PRO A 381 10.99 -8.57 -12.90
C PRO A 381 11.11 -7.04 -12.97
N GLY A 382 10.60 -6.37 -11.94
CA GLY A 382 10.97 -4.97 -11.66
C GLY A 382 12.44 -4.85 -11.26
N VAL A 383 12.94 -3.62 -11.14
CA VAL A 383 14.33 -3.34 -10.77
C VAL A 383 14.38 -2.40 -9.57
N VAL A 384 15.23 -2.72 -8.60
CA VAL A 384 15.51 -1.87 -7.43
C VAL A 384 17.02 -1.68 -7.30
N ASN A 385 17.50 -0.45 -7.46
CA ASN A 385 18.89 -0.08 -7.29
C ASN A 385 19.16 0.30 -5.82
N LEU A 386 19.69 -0.65 -5.06
CA LEU A 386 19.97 -0.46 -3.63
C LEU A 386 21.18 0.46 -3.41
N ASP A 387 22.11 0.51 -4.35
CA ASP A 387 23.27 1.41 -4.27
C ASP A 387 22.83 2.88 -4.33
N LEU A 388 22.01 3.24 -5.33
CA LEU A 388 21.44 4.58 -5.40
C LEU A 388 20.54 4.90 -4.21
N SER A 389 19.76 3.92 -3.75
CA SER A 389 18.84 4.13 -2.62
C SER A 389 19.57 4.46 -1.32
N ARG A 390 20.73 3.83 -1.08
CA ARG A 390 21.56 4.02 0.13
C ARG A 390 22.41 5.28 0.11
N ASN A 391 22.85 5.70 -1.08
CA ASN A 391 23.90 6.71 -1.24
C ASN A 391 23.43 8.05 -1.82
N TYR A 392 22.12 8.24 -2.02
CA TYR A 392 21.57 9.49 -2.53
C TYR A 392 20.29 9.92 -1.80
N GLY A 393 20.20 11.23 -1.55
CA GLY A 393 18.93 11.95 -1.43
C GLY A 393 18.29 12.14 -2.81
N ARG A 394 18.08 13.39 -3.23
CA ARG A 394 17.76 13.68 -4.64
C ARG A 394 19.03 13.52 -5.48
N ILE A 395 18.90 13.14 -6.76
CA ILE A 395 20.10 12.93 -7.60
C ILE A 395 20.87 14.25 -7.81
N ILE A 396 20.19 15.40 -7.85
CA ILE A 396 20.86 16.71 -7.98
C ILE A 396 21.73 17.08 -6.77
N ASP A 397 21.43 16.53 -5.59
CA ASP A 397 22.19 16.78 -4.35
C ASP A 397 23.52 16.00 -4.32
N GLY A 398 23.77 15.15 -5.33
CA GLY A 398 25.01 14.41 -5.53
C GLY A 398 25.16 13.18 -4.63
N TYR A 399 26.28 12.49 -4.80
CA TYR A 399 26.60 11.30 -4.01
C TYR A 399 26.84 11.67 -2.55
N GLN A 400 26.11 11.00 -1.65
CA GLN A 400 26.17 11.20 -0.20
C GLN A 400 26.31 9.81 0.45
N GLU A 401 27.55 9.40 0.66
CA GLU A 401 27.89 8.06 1.16
C GLU A 401 27.07 7.68 2.39
N GLY A 402 26.27 6.61 2.27
CA GLY A 402 25.48 6.06 3.37
C GLY A 402 24.44 7.01 3.97
N ILE A 403 23.99 8.05 3.24
CA ILE A 403 22.93 8.95 3.71
C ILE A 403 21.65 8.20 4.11
N ASP A 404 21.41 7.05 3.50
CA ASP A 404 20.32 6.12 3.81
C ASP A 404 20.85 4.68 3.89
N GLY A 405 22.02 4.50 4.53
CA GLY A 405 22.82 3.27 4.46
C GLY A 405 22.17 1.99 4.99
N GLU A 406 21.09 2.09 5.77
CA GLU A 406 20.34 0.94 6.30
C GLU A 406 19.26 0.41 5.36
N VAL A 407 19.06 1.04 4.20
CA VAL A 407 18.08 0.58 3.22
C VAL A 407 18.42 -0.85 2.78
N GLU A 408 17.44 -1.73 2.87
CA GLU A 408 17.54 -3.13 2.45
C GLU A 408 16.55 -3.48 1.33
N GLY A 409 15.61 -2.57 1.02
CA GLY A 409 14.67 -2.71 -0.07
C GLY A 409 13.66 -1.56 -0.14
N THR A 410 12.44 -1.89 -0.55
CA THR A 410 11.36 -0.93 -0.74
C THR A 410 10.02 -1.55 -0.36
N ASN A 411 9.01 -0.71 -0.11
CA ASN A 411 7.62 -1.17 0.00
C ASN A 411 7.09 -1.65 -1.37
N PRO A 412 5.92 -2.31 -1.44
CA PRO A 412 5.43 -2.93 -2.68
C PRO A 412 5.22 -2.01 -3.88
N CYS A 413 4.99 -0.71 -3.66
CA CYS A 413 4.83 0.24 -4.75
C CYS A 413 6.16 0.83 -5.24
N GLY A 414 7.27 0.62 -4.53
CA GLY A 414 8.60 1.04 -4.99
C GLY A 414 8.99 2.48 -4.69
N GLU A 415 8.18 3.28 -3.99
CA GLU A 415 8.39 4.72 -3.82
C GLU A 415 9.22 5.11 -2.59
N ILE A 416 9.32 4.24 -1.58
CA ILE A 416 10.08 4.50 -0.35
C ILE A 416 11.27 3.55 -0.23
N SER A 417 12.47 4.12 -0.11
CA SER A 417 13.66 3.39 0.29
C SER A 417 13.54 3.02 1.77
N LEU A 418 13.50 1.73 2.10
CA LEU A 418 13.20 1.27 3.46
C LEU A 418 14.30 0.37 4.03
N ALA A 419 14.58 0.60 5.31
CA ALA A 419 15.34 -0.31 6.15
C ALA A 419 14.45 -1.46 6.66
N ASN A 420 15.08 -2.49 7.23
CA ASN A 420 14.39 -3.64 7.80
C ASN A 420 13.42 -3.24 8.94
N GLY A 421 12.14 -3.60 8.81
CA GLY A 421 11.07 -3.28 9.77
C GLY A 421 10.51 -1.86 9.63
N GLU A 422 10.99 -1.06 8.68
CA GLU A 422 10.60 0.34 8.52
C GLU A 422 9.27 0.47 7.71
N PRO A 423 8.33 1.34 8.13
CA PRO A 423 7.11 1.62 7.38
C PRO A 423 7.27 2.74 6.36
N CYS A 424 6.40 2.76 5.36
CA CYS A 424 6.08 3.98 4.61
C CYS A 424 5.26 4.95 5.47
N ASN A 425 5.41 6.25 5.26
CA ASN A 425 4.65 7.28 5.97
C ASN A 425 4.28 8.44 5.02
N LEU A 426 3.08 8.37 4.44
CA LEU A 426 2.73 9.13 3.24
C LEU A 426 1.64 10.18 3.48
N PHE A 427 1.79 11.31 2.79
CA PHE A 427 0.76 12.33 2.62
C PHE A 427 0.83 12.88 1.20
N GLU A 428 -0.31 13.08 0.56
CA GLU A 428 -0.40 13.35 -0.87
C GLU A 428 -0.88 14.77 -1.12
N VAL A 429 -0.11 15.53 -1.88
CA VAL A 429 -0.42 16.89 -2.31
C VAL A 429 -0.82 16.85 -3.78
N PHE A 430 -1.90 17.57 -4.13
CA PHE A 430 -2.35 17.81 -5.51
C PHE A 430 -2.10 19.29 -5.85
N PRO A 431 -0.90 19.66 -6.35
CA PRO A 431 -0.52 21.07 -6.45
C PRO A 431 -1.48 21.91 -7.29
N TYR A 432 -1.91 21.38 -8.44
CA TYR A 432 -2.90 22.03 -9.31
C TYR A 432 -4.19 22.39 -8.56
N ILE A 433 -4.76 21.44 -7.82
CA ILE A 433 -6.01 21.63 -7.06
C ILE A 433 -5.81 22.60 -5.89
N ALA A 434 -4.65 22.53 -5.24
CA ALA A 434 -4.30 23.45 -4.16
C ALA A 434 -4.20 24.90 -4.65
N GLU A 435 -3.57 25.13 -5.80
CA GLU A 435 -3.47 26.45 -6.42
C GLU A 435 -4.84 26.97 -6.87
N GLU A 436 -5.69 26.13 -7.48
CA GLU A 436 -7.06 26.51 -7.85
C GLU A 436 -7.91 26.91 -6.64
N GLN A 437 -7.64 26.32 -5.48
CA GLN A 437 -8.28 26.69 -4.22
C GLN A 437 -7.60 27.86 -3.49
N GLY A 438 -6.59 28.47 -4.11
CA GLY A 438 -5.92 29.68 -3.63
C GLY A 438 -4.93 29.44 -2.50
N TRP A 439 -4.40 28.23 -2.35
CA TRP A 439 -3.35 27.94 -1.37
C TRP A 439 -1.97 28.38 -1.86
N ASP A 440 -1.13 28.84 -0.93
CA ASP A 440 0.32 28.89 -1.13
C ASP A 440 0.88 27.47 -0.97
N LEU A 441 1.49 26.93 -2.03
CA LEU A 441 2.08 25.59 -2.00
C LEU A 441 3.11 25.41 -0.88
N LYS A 442 3.84 26.46 -0.48
CA LYS A 442 4.78 26.37 0.65
C LYS A 442 4.07 26.05 1.96
N GLU A 443 2.88 26.62 2.18
CA GLU A 443 2.07 26.30 3.35
C GLU A 443 1.51 24.87 3.26
N VAL A 444 1.05 24.46 2.07
CA VAL A 444 0.52 23.12 1.82
C VAL A 444 1.57 22.04 2.13
N PHE A 445 2.78 22.18 1.57
CA PHE A 445 3.87 21.26 1.82
C PHE A 445 4.33 21.28 3.27
N LYS A 446 4.33 22.44 3.94
CA LYS A 446 4.61 22.53 5.38
C LYS A 446 3.59 21.75 6.21
N LEU A 447 2.29 21.85 5.91
CA LEU A 447 1.24 21.11 6.62
C LEU A 447 1.36 19.60 6.37
N ALA A 448 1.67 19.18 5.14
CA ALA A 448 1.92 17.78 4.78
C ALA A 448 3.11 17.19 5.56
N THR A 449 4.22 17.93 5.65
CA THR A 449 5.40 17.55 6.43
C THR A 449 5.06 17.36 7.91
N ARG A 450 4.37 18.32 8.52
CA ARG A 450 4.02 18.25 9.95
C ARG A 450 3.02 17.13 10.24
N TYR A 451 2.06 16.89 9.33
CA TYR A 451 1.14 15.77 9.41
C TYR A 451 1.91 14.44 9.50
N THR A 452 2.78 14.18 8.52
CA THR A 452 3.55 12.94 8.45
C THR A 452 4.53 12.82 9.61
N LYS A 453 5.14 13.91 10.07
CA LYS A 453 6.02 13.88 11.24
C LYS A 453 5.30 13.39 12.49
N ARG A 454 4.08 13.87 12.75
CA ARG A 454 3.25 13.42 13.87
C ARG A 454 2.88 11.94 13.80
N VAL A 455 2.66 11.39 12.61
CA VAL A 455 2.41 9.93 12.44
C VAL A 455 3.56 9.09 12.98
N THR A 456 4.81 9.58 12.96
CA THR A 456 5.95 8.84 13.53
C THR A 456 5.89 8.68 15.06
N PHE A 457 4.98 9.38 15.74
CA PHE A 457 4.75 9.30 17.19
C PHE A 457 3.53 8.43 17.55
N SER A 458 2.91 7.75 16.58
CA SER A 458 1.91 6.73 16.90
C SER A 458 2.52 5.51 17.57
N GLU A 459 1.67 4.62 18.08
CA GLU A 459 2.08 3.32 18.61
C GLU A 459 2.54 2.38 17.48
N TYR A 460 3.60 1.61 17.75
CA TYR A 460 4.16 0.60 16.84
C TYR A 460 4.43 -0.69 17.60
N ASP A 461 3.95 -1.81 17.07
CA ASP A 461 3.90 -3.08 17.82
C ASP A 461 5.27 -3.78 17.86
N TRP A 462 6.06 -3.61 16.81
CA TRP A 462 7.33 -4.30 16.62
C TRP A 462 8.51 -3.46 17.12
N GLU A 463 9.39 -4.04 17.94
CA GLU A 463 10.60 -3.36 18.45
C GLU A 463 11.50 -2.90 17.31
N VAL A 464 11.68 -3.74 16.27
CA VAL A 464 12.47 -3.38 15.08
C VAL A 464 11.93 -2.12 14.40
N SER A 465 10.60 -2.00 14.29
CA SER A 465 9.93 -0.82 13.72
C SER A 465 10.09 0.41 14.62
N ARG A 466 9.87 0.29 15.93
CA ARG A 466 10.09 1.41 16.86
C ARG A 466 11.51 1.96 16.79
N ASN A 467 12.51 1.07 16.80
CA ASN A 467 13.91 1.45 16.77
C ASN A 467 14.26 2.23 15.49
N ILE A 468 13.85 1.71 14.33
CA ILE A 468 14.17 2.35 13.05
C ILE A 468 13.39 3.65 12.84
N ILE A 469 12.12 3.72 13.27
CA ILE A 469 11.29 4.91 13.18
C ILE A 469 11.82 6.03 14.08
N TYR A 470 12.25 5.72 15.30
CA TYR A 470 12.82 6.72 16.21
C TYR A 470 14.16 7.25 15.72
N LYS A 471 14.94 6.41 15.03
CA LYS A 471 16.19 6.81 14.39
C LYS A 471 15.93 7.72 13.19
N ASN A 472 15.12 7.25 12.24
CA ASN A 472 15.00 7.84 10.91
C ASN A 472 13.94 8.93 10.81
N ARG A 473 12.86 8.82 11.60
CA ARG A 473 11.68 9.69 11.54
C ARG A 473 11.18 9.93 10.10
N ARG A 474 11.34 8.95 9.21
CA ARG A 474 11.11 9.08 7.76
C ARG A 474 9.70 9.58 7.47
N ILE A 475 9.62 10.50 6.51
CA ILE A 475 8.36 10.95 5.92
C ILE A 475 8.43 10.81 4.39
N GLY A 476 7.26 10.72 3.77
CA GLY A 476 7.09 10.62 2.33
C GLY A 476 5.97 11.55 1.87
N VAL A 477 6.27 12.85 1.82
CA VAL A 477 5.39 13.84 1.21
C VAL A 477 5.39 13.59 -0.30
N SER A 478 4.25 13.15 -0.82
CA SER A 478 4.06 12.75 -2.20
C SER A 478 3.40 13.86 -3.01
N MET A 479 3.76 13.93 -4.29
CA MET A 479 3.04 14.72 -5.28
C MET A 479 2.25 13.81 -6.22
N SER A 480 1.03 14.21 -6.52
CA SER A 480 0.11 13.55 -7.43
C SER A 480 -0.61 14.62 -8.26
N GLY A 481 -1.26 14.24 -9.35
CA GLY A 481 -1.75 15.23 -10.32
C GLY A 481 -0.61 15.94 -11.07
N ILE A 482 0.58 15.34 -11.14
CA ILE A 482 1.80 16.03 -11.62
C ILE A 482 1.67 16.44 -13.08
N GLN A 483 1.08 15.58 -13.93
CA GLN A 483 0.90 15.90 -15.34
C GLN A 483 -0.11 17.03 -15.55
N ASP A 484 -1.16 17.06 -14.72
CA ASP A 484 -2.17 18.13 -14.74
C ASP A 484 -1.53 19.46 -14.35
N TRP A 485 -0.78 19.47 -13.25
CA TRP A 485 -0.09 20.66 -12.74
C TRP A 485 0.93 21.21 -13.72
N LEU A 486 1.83 20.36 -14.23
CA LEU A 486 2.86 20.81 -15.18
C LEU A 486 2.23 21.34 -16.47
N LEU A 487 1.20 20.67 -16.99
CA LEU A 487 0.53 21.11 -18.21
C LEU A 487 -0.24 22.42 -18.01
N ASN A 488 -0.85 22.63 -16.83
CA ASN A 488 -1.48 23.89 -16.46
C ASN A 488 -0.48 25.05 -16.42
N ASP A 489 0.61 24.87 -15.67
CA ASP A 489 1.50 25.96 -15.30
C ASP A 489 2.59 26.26 -16.32
N LEU A 490 3.04 25.24 -17.04
CA LEU A 490 4.05 25.39 -18.09
C LEU A 490 3.39 25.59 -19.46
N GLY A 491 2.18 25.06 -19.65
CA GLY A 491 1.54 24.96 -20.96
C GLY A 491 2.02 23.77 -21.80
N HIS A 492 3.03 23.02 -21.34
CA HIS A 492 3.62 21.83 -21.97
C HIS A 492 4.12 20.84 -20.91
N ARG A 493 4.49 19.63 -21.34
CA ARG A 493 5.06 18.59 -20.45
C ARG A 493 6.49 18.93 -20.08
N VAL A 494 6.98 18.44 -18.93
CA VAL A 494 8.32 18.83 -18.42
C VAL A 494 9.47 18.46 -19.36
N VAL A 495 9.33 17.40 -20.16
CA VAL A 495 10.31 17.04 -21.19
C VAL A 495 10.01 17.85 -22.45
N THR A 496 10.87 18.82 -22.75
CA THR A 496 10.70 19.74 -23.89
C THR A 496 11.37 19.25 -25.17
N GLY A 497 12.25 18.25 -25.06
CA GLY A 497 12.95 17.63 -26.17
C GLY A 497 14.08 16.71 -25.71
N PHE A 498 14.86 16.24 -26.67
CA PHE A 498 16.05 15.40 -26.43
C PHE A 498 17.22 15.91 -27.29
N GLU A 499 18.42 15.86 -26.73
CA GLU A 499 19.68 16.17 -27.42
C GLU A 499 20.60 14.95 -27.52
N ASP A 500 21.43 14.93 -28.56
CA ASP A 500 22.49 13.91 -28.68
C ASP A 500 23.53 14.12 -27.58
N SER A 501 23.82 13.06 -26.85
CA SER A 501 24.87 13.03 -25.83
C SER A 501 25.61 11.69 -25.88
N ILE A 502 26.60 11.55 -25.01
CA ILE A 502 27.31 10.30 -24.76
C ILE A 502 27.12 9.87 -23.31
N ASP A 503 27.08 8.57 -23.10
CA ASP A 503 27.24 7.95 -21.79
C ASP A 503 28.70 8.13 -21.34
N GLU A 504 28.91 8.74 -20.16
CA GLU A 504 30.26 9.13 -19.73
C GLU A 504 31.16 7.92 -19.39
N GLU A 505 30.59 6.78 -19.00
CA GLU A 505 31.36 5.58 -18.63
C GLU A 505 31.64 4.68 -19.84
N THR A 506 30.67 4.54 -20.76
CA THR A 506 30.74 3.58 -21.87
C THR A 506 31.06 4.23 -23.22
N GLY A 507 30.88 5.55 -23.36
CA GLY A 507 30.99 6.27 -24.62
C GLY A 507 29.86 5.98 -25.62
N ALA A 508 28.83 5.24 -25.21
CA ALA A 508 27.67 4.95 -26.04
C ALA A 508 26.88 6.23 -26.36
N LYS A 509 26.31 6.32 -27.56
CA LYS A 509 25.42 7.43 -27.91
C LYS A 509 24.10 7.30 -27.16
N ILE A 510 23.67 8.37 -26.52
CA ILE A 510 22.40 8.43 -25.78
C ILE A 510 21.60 9.67 -26.18
N LYS A 511 20.31 9.67 -25.87
CA LYS A 511 19.42 10.82 -26.04
C LYS A 511 19.15 11.43 -24.66
N LYS A 512 19.81 12.53 -24.35
CA LYS A 512 19.63 13.22 -23.07
C LYS A 512 18.37 14.08 -23.11
N PRO A 513 17.46 13.97 -22.13
CA PRO A 513 16.26 14.80 -22.10
C PRO A 513 16.59 16.25 -21.73
N ILE A 514 15.83 17.18 -22.30
CA ILE A 514 15.86 18.61 -21.97
C ILE A 514 14.62 18.93 -21.14
N TYR A 515 14.82 19.26 -19.87
CA TYR A 515 13.73 19.62 -18.96
C TYR A 515 13.45 21.12 -18.96
N ASP A 516 12.19 21.48 -18.73
CA ASP A 516 11.78 22.88 -18.57
C ASP A 516 12.38 23.50 -17.28
N PRO A 517 13.11 24.64 -17.37
CA PRO A 517 13.71 25.28 -16.19
C PRO A 517 12.70 25.79 -15.15
N LYS A 518 11.50 26.22 -15.57
CA LYS A 518 10.43 26.59 -14.64
C LYS A 518 9.92 25.35 -13.92
N GLY A 519 9.75 24.23 -14.64
CA GLY A 519 9.39 22.94 -14.04
C GLY A 519 10.37 22.49 -12.95
N ILE A 520 11.68 22.58 -13.21
CA ILE A 520 12.73 22.32 -12.20
C ILE A 520 12.53 23.20 -10.97
N LYS A 521 12.42 24.52 -11.18
CA LYS A 521 12.27 25.49 -10.08
C LYS A 521 11.04 25.21 -9.22
N MET A 522 9.90 24.85 -9.84
CA MET A 522 8.65 24.56 -9.14
C MET A 522 8.81 23.40 -8.13
N VAL A 523 9.44 22.30 -8.54
CA VAL A 523 9.64 21.15 -7.65
C VAL A 523 10.77 21.37 -6.62
N GLU A 524 11.80 22.14 -6.95
CA GLU A 524 12.86 22.50 -6.00
C GLU A 524 12.34 23.41 -4.87
N GLU A 525 11.51 24.40 -5.20
CA GLU A 525 10.89 25.27 -4.19
C GLU A 525 9.93 24.50 -3.27
N ALA A 526 9.19 23.54 -3.82
CA ALA A 526 8.35 22.64 -3.03
C ALA A 526 9.22 21.75 -2.10
N TYR A 527 10.34 21.21 -2.60
CA TYR A 527 11.24 20.38 -1.80
C TYR A 527 11.81 21.18 -0.62
N GLN A 528 12.28 22.40 -0.88
CA GLN A 528 12.82 23.25 0.19
C GLN A 528 11.77 23.56 1.26
N ALA A 529 10.51 23.78 0.88
CA ALA A 529 9.42 24.00 1.85
C ALA A 529 9.20 22.80 2.78
N VAL A 530 9.37 21.57 2.26
CA VAL A 530 9.31 20.34 3.06
C VAL A 530 10.49 20.26 4.04
N ILE A 531 11.71 20.53 3.56
CA ILE A 531 12.94 20.49 4.38
C ILE A 531 12.87 21.52 5.51
N ASP A 532 12.54 22.77 5.20
CA ASP A 532 12.44 23.84 6.19
C ASP A 532 11.41 23.48 7.28
N ALA A 533 10.25 22.94 6.87
CA ALA A 533 9.20 22.53 7.78
C ALA A 533 9.61 21.37 8.71
N ASP A 534 10.35 20.37 8.21
CA ASP A 534 10.83 19.25 9.02
C ASP A 534 11.91 19.70 10.01
N GLN A 535 12.85 20.55 9.58
CA GLN A 535 13.91 21.06 10.44
C GLN A 535 13.33 21.85 11.62
N ASP A 536 12.42 22.78 11.33
CA ASP A 536 11.75 23.59 12.35
C ASP A 536 10.95 22.72 13.31
N TYR A 537 10.19 21.77 12.79
CA TYR A 537 9.31 20.96 13.64
C TYR A 537 10.06 19.89 14.41
N SER A 538 11.08 19.26 13.84
CA SER A 538 11.96 18.31 14.54
C SER A 538 12.63 18.97 15.74
N LYS A 539 13.08 20.23 15.58
CA LYS A 539 13.60 21.04 16.68
C LYS A 539 12.53 21.31 17.74
N ALA A 540 11.31 21.68 17.34
CA ALA A 540 10.21 21.94 18.27
C ALA A 540 9.77 20.69 19.05
N LEU A 541 9.82 19.51 18.41
CA LEU A 541 9.47 18.22 19.01
C LEU A 541 10.63 17.53 19.73
N ASN A 542 11.85 18.08 19.65
CA ASN A 542 13.08 17.47 20.15
C ASN A 542 13.28 16.02 19.66
N CYS A 543 13.18 15.83 18.35
CA CYS A 543 13.41 14.54 17.69
C CYS A 543 14.39 14.68 16.53
N ASN A 544 14.85 13.56 15.99
CA ASN A 544 15.71 13.58 14.80
C ASN A 544 14.96 14.19 13.60
N PRO A 545 15.64 14.99 12.77
CA PRO A 545 15.17 15.29 11.42
C PRO A 545 14.85 14.01 10.65
N SER A 546 13.92 14.11 9.71
CA SER A 546 13.57 12.99 8.85
C SER A 546 14.76 12.63 7.97
N ILE A 547 15.11 11.34 7.89
CA ILE A 547 16.24 10.87 7.06
C ILE A 547 16.02 11.17 5.57
N LYS A 548 14.76 11.07 5.14
CA LYS A 548 14.22 11.38 3.80
C LYS A 548 12.82 11.97 3.95
N HIS A 549 12.38 12.70 2.93
CA HIS A 549 11.23 13.59 3.02
C HIS A 549 10.19 13.42 1.92
N THR A 550 10.61 13.21 0.68
CA THR A 550 9.76 13.38 -0.51
C THR A 550 9.76 12.13 -1.39
N THR A 551 8.62 11.89 -2.04
CA THR A 551 8.38 10.71 -2.88
C THR A 551 7.37 11.00 -3.98
N VAL A 552 7.14 10.05 -4.88
CA VAL A 552 6.04 10.08 -5.85
C VAL A 552 5.37 8.72 -5.86
N LYS A 553 4.08 8.70 -5.55
CA LYS A 553 3.25 7.49 -5.53
C LYS A 553 2.06 7.65 -6.46
N PRO A 554 1.78 6.67 -7.34
CA PRO A 554 0.55 6.64 -8.11
C PRO A 554 -0.61 6.10 -7.25
N SER A 555 -1.18 6.96 -6.40
CA SER A 555 -2.21 6.56 -5.43
C SER A 555 -3.60 6.48 -6.06
N GLY A 556 -3.83 5.43 -6.85
CA GLY A 556 -5.01 5.36 -7.74
C GLY A 556 -6.37 5.59 -7.08
N THR A 557 -6.64 5.05 -5.89
CA THR A 557 -7.93 5.29 -5.20
C THR A 557 -8.06 6.72 -4.68
N VAL A 558 -6.96 7.31 -4.21
CA VAL A 558 -6.95 8.65 -3.61
C VAL A 558 -7.02 9.72 -4.70
N ALA A 559 -6.26 9.55 -5.78
CA ALA A 559 -6.31 10.43 -6.95
C ALA A 559 -7.72 10.46 -7.61
N LYS A 560 -8.46 9.34 -7.59
CA LYS A 560 -9.87 9.30 -8.02
C LYS A 560 -10.80 10.18 -7.20
N LEU A 561 -10.52 10.39 -5.89
CA LEU A 561 -11.29 11.33 -5.07
C LEU A 561 -11.22 12.73 -5.67
N ALA A 562 -10.00 13.16 -6.00
CA ALA A 562 -9.71 14.50 -6.48
C ALA A 562 -9.90 14.66 -8.01
N GLY A 563 -10.03 13.56 -8.74
CA GLY A 563 -10.08 13.57 -10.21
C GLY A 563 -8.74 13.88 -10.88
N ALA A 564 -7.63 13.63 -10.18
CA ALA A 564 -6.28 13.96 -10.64
C ALA A 564 -5.58 12.77 -11.33
N SER A 565 -4.57 13.06 -12.14
CA SER A 565 -3.61 12.06 -12.63
C SER A 565 -2.89 11.34 -11.48
N GLU A 566 -2.63 10.04 -11.63
CA GLU A 566 -2.12 9.19 -10.56
C GLU A 566 -0.58 9.36 -10.41
N GLY A 567 -0.12 10.11 -9.40
CA GLY A 567 1.31 10.37 -9.21
C GLY A 567 1.90 11.14 -10.40
N MET A 568 2.86 10.51 -11.09
CA MET A 568 3.44 11.03 -12.35
C MET A 568 2.83 10.43 -13.61
N HIS A 569 1.86 9.52 -13.50
CA HIS A 569 1.28 8.86 -14.66
C HIS A 569 0.54 9.83 -15.57
N PHE A 570 0.67 9.61 -16.87
CA PHE A 570 -0.22 10.23 -17.85
C PHE A 570 -1.62 9.64 -17.73
N HIS A 571 -2.63 10.45 -18.02
CA HIS A 571 -4.00 9.96 -18.15
C HIS A 571 -4.07 8.85 -19.20
N TYR A 572 -4.95 7.87 -18.99
CA TYR A 572 -5.09 6.75 -19.92
C TYR A 572 -5.57 7.20 -21.31
N ALA A 573 -6.47 8.18 -21.33
CA ALA A 573 -6.96 8.88 -22.52
C ALA A 573 -7.47 10.28 -22.13
N GLY A 574 -7.64 11.17 -23.11
CA GLY A 574 -8.21 12.52 -22.87
C GLY A 574 -9.69 12.48 -22.49
N TYR A 575 -10.44 11.58 -23.14
CA TYR A 575 -11.84 11.28 -22.84
C TYR A 575 -11.97 9.76 -22.70
N LEU A 576 -12.65 9.31 -21.66
CA LEU A 576 -12.83 7.88 -21.40
C LEU A 576 -14.15 7.57 -20.70
N ILE A 577 -14.63 6.35 -20.88
CA ILE A 577 -15.58 5.71 -19.97
C ILE A 577 -14.77 4.94 -18.94
N GLN A 578 -15.00 5.21 -17.66
CA GLN A 578 -14.49 4.39 -16.56
C GLN A 578 -15.63 3.57 -15.97
N ARG A 579 -15.45 2.24 -15.91
CA ARG A 579 -16.45 1.33 -15.34
C ARG A 579 -16.12 1.03 -13.88
N ILE A 580 -17.13 1.12 -13.02
CA ILE A 580 -17.07 0.67 -11.63
C ILE A 580 -18.04 -0.47 -11.42
N ARG A 581 -17.57 -1.54 -10.76
CA ARG A 581 -18.38 -2.70 -10.40
C ARG A 581 -18.99 -2.52 -9.02
N PHE A 582 -20.30 -2.72 -8.94
CA PHE A 582 -21.10 -2.71 -7.72
C PHE A 582 -21.71 -4.07 -7.51
N GLN A 583 -21.93 -4.46 -6.26
CA GLN A 583 -22.81 -5.58 -5.98
C GLN A 583 -24.22 -5.20 -6.44
N ALA A 584 -24.95 -6.13 -7.07
CA ALA A 584 -26.27 -5.85 -7.65
C ALA A 584 -27.31 -5.33 -6.63
N SER A 585 -27.04 -5.47 -5.33
CA SER A 585 -27.88 -5.02 -4.23
C SER A 585 -27.37 -3.73 -3.56
N ASP A 586 -26.32 -3.09 -4.08
CA ASP A 586 -25.78 -1.84 -3.55
C ASP A 586 -26.78 -0.67 -3.72
N PRO A 587 -27.12 0.10 -2.68
CA PRO A 587 -28.10 1.19 -2.78
C PRO A 587 -27.67 2.31 -3.72
N LEU A 588 -26.35 2.50 -3.95
CA LEU A 588 -25.86 3.55 -4.83
C LEU A 588 -26.35 3.34 -6.26
N LEU A 589 -26.66 2.09 -6.66
CA LEU A 589 -27.20 1.79 -7.98
C LEU A 589 -28.53 2.52 -8.24
N LYS A 590 -29.40 2.68 -7.23
CA LYS A 590 -30.67 3.41 -7.40
C LYS A 590 -30.45 4.90 -7.62
N ALA A 591 -29.50 5.48 -6.88
CA ALA A 591 -29.14 6.90 -7.04
C ALA A 591 -28.45 7.16 -8.38
N LEU A 592 -27.54 6.26 -8.79
CA LEU A 592 -26.85 6.32 -10.08
C LEU A 592 -27.83 6.20 -11.25
N ASP A 593 -28.77 5.25 -11.20
CA ASP A 593 -29.81 5.10 -12.22
C ASP A 593 -30.70 6.36 -12.31
N ALA A 594 -31.14 6.88 -11.16
CA ALA A 594 -31.93 8.12 -11.09
C ALA A 594 -31.19 9.36 -11.63
N CYS A 595 -29.86 9.38 -11.55
CA CYS A 595 -29.03 10.43 -12.13
C CYS A 595 -28.78 10.27 -13.63
N GLY A 596 -29.13 9.11 -14.22
CA GLY A 596 -28.96 8.83 -15.65
C GLY A 596 -27.64 8.14 -16.04
N TYR A 597 -26.91 7.56 -15.08
CA TYR A 597 -25.73 6.75 -15.38
C TYR A 597 -26.13 5.44 -16.08
N TYR A 598 -25.42 5.07 -17.14
CA TYR A 598 -25.64 3.77 -17.78
C TYR A 598 -25.09 2.66 -16.90
N SER A 599 -25.87 1.58 -16.77
CA SER A 599 -25.45 0.38 -16.06
C SER A 599 -25.84 -0.89 -16.80
N GLU A 600 -25.05 -1.94 -16.61
CA GLU A 600 -25.25 -3.25 -17.24
C GLU A 600 -24.76 -4.38 -16.31
N PRO A 601 -25.27 -5.61 -16.46
CA PRO A 601 -24.73 -6.76 -15.73
C PRO A 601 -23.24 -6.97 -16.01
N ASP A 602 -22.44 -7.27 -14.97
CA ASP A 602 -21.05 -7.66 -15.16
C ASP A 602 -20.97 -9.06 -15.77
N ILE A 603 -20.22 -9.20 -16.86
CA ILE A 603 -20.09 -10.47 -17.59
C ILE A 603 -19.12 -11.45 -16.92
N TYR A 604 -18.29 -10.96 -15.99
CA TYR A 604 -17.22 -11.75 -15.37
C TYR A 604 -17.58 -12.25 -13.97
N SER A 605 -18.41 -11.51 -13.23
CA SER A 605 -18.74 -11.74 -11.83
C SER A 605 -20.27 -11.80 -11.66
N PRO A 606 -20.82 -12.89 -11.11
CA PRO A 606 -22.25 -12.97 -10.83
C PRO A 606 -22.66 -11.92 -9.78
N ASN A 607 -23.95 -11.54 -9.78
CA ASN A 607 -24.52 -10.58 -8.83
C ASN A 607 -23.79 -9.23 -8.79
N THR A 608 -23.23 -8.81 -9.91
CA THR A 608 -22.44 -7.58 -10.04
C THR A 608 -22.99 -6.76 -11.20
N ILE A 609 -23.04 -5.44 -11.02
CA ILE A 609 -23.48 -4.45 -12.00
C ILE A 609 -22.31 -3.53 -12.32
N CYS A 610 -22.01 -3.35 -13.60
CA CYS A 610 -21.07 -2.36 -14.12
C CYS A 610 -21.80 -1.04 -14.35
N VAL A 611 -21.25 0.06 -13.83
CA VAL A 611 -21.75 1.42 -14.08
C VAL A 611 -20.70 2.20 -14.83
N GLU A 612 -21.11 2.88 -15.90
CA GLU A 612 -20.25 3.71 -16.75
C GLU A 612 -20.20 5.16 -16.28
N PHE A 613 -18.99 5.68 -16.07
CA PHE A 613 -18.75 7.08 -15.76
C PHE A 613 -18.00 7.73 -16.93
N PRO A 614 -18.55 8.75 -17.59
CA PRO A 614 -17.83 9.54 -18.58
C PRO A 614 -16.87 10.51 -17.88
N LEU A 615 -15.58 10.37 -18.16
CA LEU A 615 -14.52 11.20 -17.60
C LEU A 615 -13.81 12.00 -18.70
N ARG A 616 -13.47 13.24 -18.36
CA ARG A 616 -12.57 14.10 -19.13
C ARG A 616 -11.34 14.38 -18.29
N ALA A 617 -10.16 14.03 -18.82
CA ALA A 617 -8.90 14.37 -18.18
C ALA A 617 -8.70 15.89 -18.14
N ALA A 618 -7.97 16.37 -17.13
CA ALA A 618 -7.57 17.78 -17.12
C ALA A 618 -6.77 18.11 -18.38
N HIS A 619 -7.07 19.26 -18.98
CA HIS A 619 -6.45 19.74 -20.21
C HIS A 619 -6.56 18.78 -21.42
N ALA A 620 -7.57 17.89 -21.48
CA ALA A 620 -7.77 16.96 -22.61
C ALA A 620 -7.83 17.65 -24.00
N ASP A 621 -8.24 18.92 -24.07
CA ASP A 621 -8.30 19.71 -25.30
C ASP A 621 -6.95 20.36 -25.68
N SER A 622 -5.93 20.27 -24.82
CA SER A 622 -4.62 20.86 -25.08
C SER A 622 -3.89 20.08 -26.17
N LYS A 623 -3.22 20.79 -27.08
CA LYS A 623 -2.34 20.16 -28.08
C LYS A 623 -1.12 19.46 -27.46
N ASN A 624 -0.78 19.83 -26.22
CA ASN A 624 0.34 19.27 -25.48
C ASN A 624 -0.09 18.14 -24.52
N PHE A 625 -1.39 17.86 -24.44
CA PHE A 625 -1.90 16.67 -23.75
C PHE A 625 -1.35 15.41 -24.42
N ALA A 626 -0.94 14.44 -23.61
CA ALA A 626 -0.54 13.13 -24.07
C ALA A 626 -1.08 12.07 -23.13
N SER A 627 -1.50 10.94 -23.69
CA SER A 627 -2.02 9.80 -22.94
C SER A 627 -0.96 8.72 -22.76
N ALA A 628 -1.14 7.85 -21.76
CA ALA A 628 -0.24 6.74 -21.48
C ALA A 628 0.08 5.86 -22.70
N GLY A 629 -0.88 5.68 -23.62
CA GLY A 629 -0.69 4.91 -24.85
C GLY A 629 0.09 5.63 -25.96
N THR A 630 0.32 6.94 -25.84
CA THR A 630 0.95 7.79 -26.88
C THR A 630 2.30 8.38 -26.46
N VAL A 631 2.57 8.46 -25.16
CA VAL A 631 3.86 8.93 -24.65
C VAL A 631 4.91 7.84 -24.85
N SER A 632 6.00 8.18 -25.53
CA SER A 632 7.11 7.25 -25.76
C SER A 632 7.70 6.71 -24.46
N ILE A 633 8.23 5.48 -24.51
CA ILE A 633 8.95 4.89 -23.37
C ILE A 633 10.11 5.79 -22.91
N GLU A 634 10.82 6.45 -23.83
CA GLU A 634 11.92 7.37 -23.50
C GLU A 634 11.48 8.58 -22.67
N GLU A 635 10.34 9.18 -23.03
CA GLU A 635 9.78 10.32 -22.30
C GLU A 635 9.28 9.92 -20.90
N GLN A 636 8.75 8.71 -20.74
CA GLN A 636 8.36 8.19 -19.43
C GLN A 636 9.57 8.00 -18.51
N PHE A 637 10.65 7.39 -19.00
CA PHE A 637 11.92 7.26 -18.25
C PHE A 637 12.51 8.64 -17.90
N ALA A 638 12.51 9.58 -18.85
CA ALA A 638 12.97 10.94 -18.61
C ALA A 638 12.12 11.66 -17.55
N THR A 639 10.80 11.49 -17.56
CA THR A 639 9.90 12.09 -16.56
C THR A 639 10.16 11.50 -15.17
N GLN A 640 10.39 10.18 -15.08
CA GLN A 640 10.74 9.52 -13.81
C GLN A 640 12.09 10.06 -13.28
N ALA A 641 13.07 10.17 -14.17
CA ALA A 641 14.39 10.71 -13.86
C ALA A 641 14.33 12.18 -13.41
N PHE A 642 13.49 13.02 -14.03
CA PHE A 642 13.25 14.40 -13.60
C PHE A 642 12.80 14.45 -12.13
N LEU A 643 11.77 13.68 -11.77
CA LEU A 643 11.24 13.67 -10.41
C LEU A 643 12.24 13.08 -9.40
N GLN A 644 12.99 12.05 -9.79
CA GLN A 644 14.02 11.47 -8.94
C GLN A 644 15.21 12.43 -8.73
N THR A 645 15.46 13.31 -9.71
CA THR A 645 16.56 14.26 -9.68
C THR A 645 16.26 15.51 -8.87
N TYR A 646 15.07 16.10 -9.03
CA TYR A 646 14.80 17.43 -8.49
C TYR A 646 13.78 17.45 -7.34
N TRP A 647 12.96 16.40 -7.20
CA TRP A 647 11.91 16.33 -6.17
C TRP A 647 12.18 15.27 -5.09
N SER A 648 12.28 14.00 -5.47
CA SER A 648 12.25 12.88 -4.52
C SER A 648 13.63 12.52 -3.99
N ASP A 649 13.76 12.51 -2.66
CA ASP A 649 14.93 11.97 -1.96
C ASP A 649 14.75 10.50 -1.50
N ASN A 650 13.51 10.00 -1.47
CA ASN A 650 13.20 8.57 -1.54
C ASN A 650 13.30 8.09 -3.00
N ALA A 651 12.28 7.40 -3.53
CA ALA A 651 12.18 6.94 -4.90
C ALA A 651 10.91 7.45 -5.61
N VAL A 652 10.83 7.21 -6.92
CA VAL A 652 9.70 7.60 -7.77
C VAL A 652 9.01 6.35 -8.29
N SER A 653 7.83 6.04 -7.75
CA SER A 653 7.02 4.94 -8.25
C SER A 653 6.27 5.34 -9.51
N CYS A 654 6.48 4.57 -10.56
CA CYS A 654 5.64 4.56 -11.74
C CYS A 654 5.77 3.23 -12.46
N THR A 655 4.66 2.75 -13.01
CA THR A 655 4.68 1.80 -14.12
C THR A 655 4.95 2.55 -15.42
N VAL A 656 6.06 2.24 -16.09
CA VAL A 656 6.35 2.70 -17.45
C VAL A 656 5.70 1.73 -18.44
N THR A 657 4.80 2.23 -19.28
CA THR A 657 4.15 1.42 -20.31
C THR A 657 4.85 1.54 -21.65
N PHE A 658 4.85 0.47 -22.45
CA PHE A 658 5.50 0.49 -23.77
C PHE A 658 4.70 -0.31 -24.80
N GLN A 659 4.71 0.17 -26.04
CA GLN A 659 4.16 -0.56 -27.19
C GLN A 659 5.09 -1.70 -27.62
N SER A 660 4.58 -2.67 -28.36
CA SER A 660 5.37 -3.84 -28.77
C SER A 660 6.63 -3.49 -29.57
N ASP A 661 6.60 -2.40 -30.35
CA ASP A 661 7.73 -1.90 -31.14
C ASP A 661 8.74 -1.08 -30.33
N GLU A 662 8.42 -0.73 -29.08
CA GLU A 662 9.32 -0.03 -28.16
C GLU A 662 10.11 -0.98 -27.26
N GLY A 663 9.74 -2.27 -27.21
CA GLY A 663 10.33 -3.25 -26.29
C GLY A 663 11.85 -3.40 -26.41
N ASP A 664 12.41 -3.27 -27.62
CA ASP A 664 13.86 -3.38 -27.85
C ASP A 664 14.66 -2.21 -27.27
N LYS A 665 13.99 -1.12 -26.86
CA LYS A 665 14.63 0.05 -26.24
C LYS A 665 14.91 -0.16 -24.74
N ILE A 666 14.25 -1.11 -24.09
CA ILE A 666 14.28 -1.28 -22.62
C ILE A 666 15.71 -1.43 -22.09
N THR A 667 16.51 -2.33 -22.68
CA THR A 667 17.90 -2.55 -22.27
C THR A 667 18.74 -1.28 -22.38
N SER A 668 18.57 -0.51 -23.46
CA SER A 668 19.30 0.74 -23.66
C SER A 668 18.90 1.82 -22.65
N LEU A 669 17.61 1.89 -22.29
CA LEU A 669 17.10 2.85 -21.32
C LEU A 669 17.54 2.50 -19.90
N PHE A 670 17.51 1.21 -19.51
CA PHE A 670 18.07 0.80 -18.23
C PHE A 670 19.53 1.19 -18.10
N LYS A 671 20.34 0.93 -19.13
CA LYS A 671 21.73 1.38 -19.15
C LYS A 671 21.80 2.88 -19.00
N GLN A 672 21.10 3.66 -19.83
CA GLN A 672 21.14 5.13 -19.79
C GLN A 672 20.78 5.70 -18.41
N TYR A 673 19.80 5.14 -17.72
CA TYR A 673 19.28 5.67 -16.45
C TYR A 673 19.79 4.95 -15.19
N ARG A 674 20.76 4.05 -15.33
CA ARG A 674 21.33 3.22 -14.23
C ARG A 674 21.85 4.01 -13.03
N ASN A 675 22.27 5.26 -13.25
CA ASN A 675 22.84 6.16 -12.23
C ASN A 675 21.82 7.18 -11.69
N VAL A 676 20.54 7.05 -12.04
CA VAL A 676 19.50 8.04 -11.67
C VAL A 676 18.31 7.35 -11.01
N ILE A 677 17.76 6.31 -11.63
CA ILE A 677 16.48 5.71 -11.21
C ILE A 677 16.72 4.67 -10.10
N LYS A 678 16.14 4.90 -8.92
CA LYS A 678 16.27 4.00 -7.75
C LYS A 678 15.41 2.75 -7.85
N SER A 679 14.24 2.84 -8.47
CA SER A 679 13.33 1.71 -8.66
C SER A 679 12.50 1.94 -9.92
N THR A 680 12.17 0.88 -10.65
CA THR A 680 11.30 0.99 -11.82
C THR A 680 10.58 -0.31 -12.12
N SER A 681 9.37 -0.17 -12.67
CA SER A 681 8.51 -1.25 -13.11
C SER A 681 8.00 -0.90 -14.50
N LEU A 682 8.01 -1.89 -15.39
CA LEU A 682 7.58 -1.73 -16.77
C LEU A 682 6.45 -2.71 -17.04
N LEU A 683 5.47 -2.31 -17.85
CA LEU A 683 4.39 -3.20 -18.25
C LEU A 683 4.12 -3.01 -19.75
N PRO A 684 3.98 -4.10 -20.54
CA PRO A 684 3.52 -3.98 -21.91
C PRO A 684 2.15 -3.28 -21.92
N TYR A 685 1.96 -2.32 -22.82
CA TYR A 685 0.69 -1.63 -22.96
C TYR A 685 -0.36 -2.56 -23.61
N TYR A 686 -1.39 -2.94 -22.87
CA TYR A 686 -2.50 -3.76 -23.37
C TYR A 686 -3.74 -2.88 -23.60
N GLY A 687 -3.99 -2.53 -24.86
CA GLY A 687 -4.88 -1.43 -25.22
C GLY A 687 -6.37 -1.73 -25.46
N GLY A 688 -6.86 -2.98 -25.50
CA GLY A 688 -8.30 -3.14 -25.81
C GLY A 688 -8.88 -4.51 -26.15
N SER A 689 -8.67 -5.55 -25.34
CA SER A 689 -9.32 -6.86 -25.56
C SER A 689 -10.34 -7.26 -24.50
N LEU A 690 -10.69 -6.39 -23.57
CA LEU A 690 -11.69 -6.67 -22.53
C LEU A 690 -13.05 -6.14 -22.97
N GLU A 691 -14.05 -7.02 -22.97
CA GLU A 691 -15.43 -6.70 -23.36
C GLU A 691 -16.06 -5.65 -22.41
N GLN A 692 -15.79 -5.74 -21.11
CA GLN A 692 -16.09 -4.67 -20.14
C GLN A 692 -14.80 -4.09 -19.59
N ALA A 693 -14.05 -3.38 -20.45
CA ALA A 693 -12.82 -2.73 -20.05
C ALA A 693 -13.07 -1.70 -18.93
N PRO A 694 -12.23 -1.68 -17.87
CA PRO A 694 -12.39 -0.73 -16.76
C PRO A 694 -12.11 0.72 -17.16
N LYS A 695 -11.28 0.94 -18.19
CA LYS A 695 -11.03 2.25 -18.82
C LYS A 695 -11.16 2.06 -20.34
N GLU A 696 -12.12 2.71 -20.96
CA GLU A 696 -12.39 2.66 -22.41
C GLU A 696 -12.19 4.05 -23.02
N PRO A 697 -11.21 4.25 -23.92
CA PRO A 697 -11.06 5.52 -24.61
C PRO A 697 -12.25 5.81 -25.51
N ILE A 698 -12.77 7.03 -25.46
CA ILE A 698 -13.85 7.50 -26.33
C ILE A 698 -13.45 8.83 -26.99
N ASP A 699 -14.18 9.24 -28.03
CA ASP A 699 -14.03 10.58 -28.58
C ASP A 699 -14.82 11.62 -27.76
N LYS A 700 -14.55 12.90 -28.06
CA LYS A 700 -15.16 14.04 -27.38
C LYS A 700 -16.68 14.09 -27.57
N GLU A 701 -17.17 13.76 -28.76
CA GLU A 701 -18.61 13.78 -29.08
C GLU A 701 -19.36 12.74 -28.24
N THR A 702 -18.83 11.51 -28.18
CA THR A 702 -19.35 10.43 -27.32
C THR A 702 -19.32 10.84 -25.85
N TYR A 703 -18.25 11.50 -25.39
CA TYR A 703 -18.18 12.00 -24.01
C TYR A 703 -19.27 13.02 -23.72
N GLU A 704 -19.45 14.02 -24.60
CA GLU A 704 -20.48 15.05 -24.46
C GLU A 704 -21.89 14.44 -24.47
N GLU A 705 -22.16 13.49 -25.36
CA GLU A 705 -23.43 12.75 -25.42
C GLU A 705 -23.69 11.94 -24.15
N ARG A 706 -22.69 11.22 -23.64
CA ARG A 706 -22.80 10.41 -22.42
C ARG A 706 -22.99 11.29 -21.19
N LYS A 707 -22.23 12.39 -21.08
CA LYS A 707 -22.33 13.35 -19.98
C LYS A 707 -23.69 14.06 -19.98
N ALA A 708 -24.24 14.40 -21.15
CA ALA A 708 -25.55 15.05 -21.25
C ALA A 708 -26.73 14.19 -20.75
N LYS A 709 -26.55 12.86 -20.67
CA LYS A 709 -27.56 11.95 -20.08
C LYS A 709 -27.56 11.98 -18.55
N ILE A 710 -26.49 12.47 -17.93
CA ILE A 710 -26.36 12.56 -16.48
C ILE A 710 -26.92 13.90 -16.02
N SER A 711 -28.12 13.89 -15.43
CA SER A 711 -28.87 15.11 -15.08
C SER A 711 -28.93 15.41 -13.58
N GLY A 712 -28.42 14.51 -12.73
CA GLY A 712 -28.46 14.63 -11.28
C GLY A 712 -27.09 14.58 -10.62
N ASP A 713 -26.97 15.20 -9.45
CA ASP A 713 -25.84 15.02 -8.54
C ASP A 713 -26.08 13.80 -7.65
N VAL A 714 -25.26 12.76 -7.81
CA VAL A 714 -25.47 11.47 -7.13
C VAL A 714 -25.38 11.61 -5.61
N ALA A 715 -24.58 12.55 -5.09
CA ALA A 715 -24.46 12.78 -3.66
C ALA A 715 -25.76 13.30 -3.06
N THR A 716 -26.36 14.29 -3.72
CA THR A 716 -27.65 14.89 -3.36
C THR A 716 -28.77 13.86 -3.46
N VAL A 717 -28.87 13.16 -4.60
CA VAL A 717 -29.93 12.16 -4.82
C VAL A 717 -29.83 11.01 -3.82
N PHE A 718 -28.63 10.54 -3.51
CA PHE A 718 -28.43 9.49 -2.52
C PHE A 718 -28.82 9.93 -1.10
N ALA A 719 -28.48 11.16 -0.72
CA ALA A 719 -28.88 11.72 0.58
C ALA A 719 -30.40 11.83 0.72
N GLU A 720 -31.09 12.34 -0.29
CA GLU A 720 -32.57 12.44 -0.32
C GLU A 720 -33.24 11.05 -0.23
N GLN A 721 -32.73 10.08 -0.99
CA GLN A 721 -33.26 8.71 -0.98
C GLN A 721 -33.07 7.99 0.37
N HIS A 722 -32.03 8.35 1.13
CA HIS A 722 -31.76 7.79 2.45
C HIS A 722 -32.56 8.45 3.58
N ASP A 723 -32.97 9.71 3.44
CA ASP A 723 -33.85 10.38 4.42
C ASP A 723 -35.31 9.87 4.32
N ASP A 724 -35.77 9.50 3.11
CA ASP A 724 -37.15 9.08 2.86
C ASP A 724 -37.43 7.58 3.11
N GLN A 725 -36.39 6.74 3.21
CA GLN A 725 -36.55 5.30 3.44
C GLN A 725 -35.86 4.85 4.73
N LYS A 726 -36.65 4.76 5.80
CA LYS A 726 -36.20 4.25 7.12
C LYS A 726 -35.67 2.81 7.11
N ASP A 727 -35.83 2.06 6.01
CA ASP A 727 -35.51 0.62 5.93
C ASP A 727 -34.79 0.20 4.62
N ILE A 728 -34.05 1.08 3.91
CA ILE A 728 -33.10 0.58 2.89
C ILE A 728 -31.86 0.04 3.62
N GLU A 729 -31.90 -1.24 3.92
CA GLU A 729 -30.69 -2.01 4.18
C GLU A 729 -29.76 -1.91 2.97
N LEU A 730 -28.60 -1.27 3.18
CA LEU A 730 -27.37 -1.69 2.52
C LEU A 730 -27.14 -3.16 2.89
N VAL A 731 -27.71 -4.07 2.09
CA VAL A 731 -27.42 -5.51 2.04
C VAL A 731 -26.89 -6.07 3.36
N ASP A 732 -27.82 -6.48 4.23
CA ASP A 732 -27.55 -7.26 5.45
C ASP A 732 -26.45 -6.65 6.36
N GLN A 733 -26.66 -5.39 6.75
CA GLN A 733 -25.91 -4.70 7.82
C GLN A 733 -26.72 -4.65 9.13
N THR A 734 -27.40 -5.73 9.53
CA THR A 734 -27.89 -5.93 10.92
C THR A 734 -26.73 -6.04 11.94
N ASP A 735 -25.56 -5.52 11.57
CA ASP A 735 -24.25 -5.93 11.99
C ASP A 735 -23.54 -4.93 12.91
N CYS A 736 -24.21 -3.81 13.19
CA CYS A 736 -23.61 -2.59 13.74
C CYS A 736 -23.79 -2.36 15.25
N GLU A 737 -24.22 -3.36 16.04
CA GLU A 737 -24.11 -3.27 17.50
C GLU A 737 -22.64 -3.31 18.00
N SER A 738 -21.65 -3.62 17.15
CA SER A 738 -20.26 -3.86 17.56
C SER A 738 -19.14 -3.19 16.72
N GLY A 739 -19.47 -2.20 15.87
CA GLY A 739 -18.46 -1.37 15.18
C GLY A 739 -17.71 -2.05 14.01
N ALA A 740 -18.34 -3.02 13.33
CA ALA A 740 -17.83 -3.63 12.11
C ALA A 740 -18.62 -3.11 10.89
N CYS A 741 -17.94 -2.48 9.92
CA CYS A 741 -18.53 -2.11 8.63
C CYS A 741 -17.51 -2.35 7.50
N PRO A 742 -17.88 -3.04 6.41
CA PRO A 742 -16.99 -3.38 5.30
C PRO A 742 -16.54 -2.16 4.46
N VAL A 743 -15.23 -2.06 4.21
CA VAL A 743 -14.63 -1.22 3.15
C VAL A 743 -14.58 -2.05 1.88
N LYS A 744 -15.16 -1.57 0.77
CA LYS A 744 -15.08 -2.20 -0.56
C LYS A 744 -14.16 -1.44 -1.52
#